data_AF-A0A1Y2TXM4-F1
#
_entry.id   AF-A0A1Y2TXM4-F1
#
_cell.length_a   1.000
_cell.length_b   1.000
_cell.length_c   1.000
_cell.angle_alpha   90.00
_cell.angle_beta   90.00
_cell.angle_gamma   90.00
#
_symmetry.space_group_name_H-M   'P 1'
#
loop_
_entity.id
_entity.type
_entity.pdbx_description
1 polymer ?
#
loop_
_entity_poly.entity_id
_entity_poly.type
_entity_poly.pdbx_seq_one_letter_code
_entity_poly.pdbx_strand_id
1 'polypeptide(L)'
;MCATRDRHPTYKASFAERANNVSHPLANYLLRLMELKKSNLCLSADVTSARELLALADRIGPSIVVLKTHYDLVAGWDYHPQTGTGAKLGALARKHGFLIFEDRKFGDIGSTVQLQYTAGTARIIDWAHIVNVNMVPGKAAVTALQQAAARWRSRVNYEVRTSVSVGTPVSDSFDENGEEVDEQSTPAPTPASKDLPPPSSFRGEHNNGRKGSIVSITTLTQSFEPVDSPRFSNSIAEGDELVYAGIEEPPWERGLLILAQMSSEGNFMTKEYTQACVEAAREHNDFVMGFISQETLNSEPTDAFISMTPGCQLPPEGDEEDGEVAGDGLGQQYNTPSKLVGLCGSDIIIVGRGILKAASPQHEAERYRRKAWKAYLNRIGQRCDRQMPCTNCVSRNKESACHYETGTPLAKPNRKDSSQSGNDRSPESIESLPIKNADFGYSSNSVSTLGILRKIEGEGELLPGMNENFDGSNFGMRERYKTLVRLLPARTYVEKLAEIYFRDINWQYFSIDEPVFRSLMEQWYSVPFNVLTTSGPQALDPMLRAFPALLFQVLASSLLYLPEGTEETFESLKYTSNMAFEDLAFDYSESGVSILSLLGKRQMSIITVLAGWVRAAFLKYTGMVTEAWHQVGTSIRDAQEIGLHRDQMDPQPSPEDSTEEALEKMWMAQSRRRVWMTLLGWDLHTGAVLGRPTSVDYRLVNRTPPVDSIIPKDRRKSPIIQRGENDPPTPLTRVIWSWEVMKPLREILDLEKEGPFPKDFSKVEKIHKELLDLQARTPPPFRLENPDTRFDNLPECQWLPFVRPTLPQLLSFNFMALHRPRYEALKASIDMLEAQKLYYSILKPQQHKTFTLFFGTFDAIIMIASIYILFPKEHPELLPTVRQHFEWAIERFETMAIRNRLAKAALGVLHAIYIRFKKATPNSLSEPNSQNQSNPSTVPTTTERGGSVSSGTGLTPASGAENNMFASADWSFPTDFDFSSIMPMYPLGDIAYNDLTAIPGGDGPSTTWTGTETFPGTTGVGSGLSTNIPTGSVGEEQPSTWQFGGEFGNDTLWNILNQFPTY
;
A
#
# COMPACT_ATOMS: atom_id res chain seq x y z
N MET A 1 -37.88 32.03 -24.44
CA MET A 1 -37.99 33.37 -23.82
C MET A 1 -36.67 33.67 -23.15
N CYS A 2 -36.00 34.79 -23.45
CA CYS A 2 -34.79 35.21 -22.73
C CYS A 2 -34.79 36.75 -22.61
N ALA A 3 -35.78 37.27 -21.87
CA ALA A 3 -35.84 38.70 -21.54
C ALA A 3 -34.79 39.05 -20.47
N THR A 4 -34.49 40.33 -20.34
CA THR A 4 -33.47 40.87 -19.42
C THR A 4 -33.85 40.66 -17.95
N ARG A 5 -33.43 39.51 -17.39
CA ARG A 5 -33.07 39.39 -15.97
C ARG A 5 -31.63 39.89 -15.80
N ASP A 6 -31.34 40.47 -14.64
CA ASP A 6 -29.96 40.65 -14.20
C ASP A 6 -29.27 39.29 -14.14
N ARG A 7 -28.17 39.16 -14.88
CA ARG A 7 -27.46 37.88 -15.03
C ARG A 7 -26.50 37.71 -13.87
N HIS A 8 -26.57 36.56 -13.19
CA HIS A 8 -25.72 36.22 -12.06
C HIS A 8 -24.23 36.48 -12.37
N PRO A 9 -23.40 37.01 -11.44
CA PRO A 9 -22.01 37.41 -11.74
C PRO A 9 -21.16 36.33 -12.42
N THR A 10 -21.38 35.04 -12.10
CA THR A 10 -20.70 33.90 -12.75
C THR A 10 -20.94 33.79 -14.26
N TYR A 11 -21.96 34.44 -14.81
CA TYR A 11 -22.19 34.55 -16.26
C TYR A 11 -21.09 35.35 -16.96
N LYS A 12 -20.60 36.41 -16.32
CA LYS A 12 -19.61 37.35 -16.88
C LYS A 12 -18.20 37.17 -16.34
N ALA A 13 -18.05 36.58 -15.15
CA ALA A 13 -16.74 36.21 -14.62
C ALA A 13 -16.05 35.13 -15.48
N SER A 14 -14.75 35.26 -15.64
CA SER A 14 -13.87 34.23 -16.22
C SER A 14 -13.80 32.97 -15.33
N PHE A 15 -13.32 31.87 -15.90
CA PHE A 15 -13.08 30.64 -15.14
C PHE A 15 -12.01 30.84 -14.06
N ALA A 16 -11.00 31.70 -14.29
CA ALA A 16 -10.04 32.11 -13.25
C ALA A 16 -10.70 32.86 -12.08
N GLU A 17 -11.52 33.88 -12.36
CA GLU A 17 -12.25 34.62 -11.32
C GLU A 17 -13.23 33.71 -10.56
N ARG A 18 -13.84 32.74 -11.24
CA ARG A 18 -14.74 31.76 -10.59
C ARG A 18 -14.01 30.71 -9.76
N ALA A 19 -12.82 30.27 -10.18
CA ALA A 19 -12.01 29.35 -9.37
C ALA A 19 -11.72 29.92 -7.99
N ASN A 20 -11.39 31.23 -7.91
CA ASN A 20 -11.15 31.94 -6.66
C ASN A 20 -12.38 32.07 -5.73
N ASN A 21 -13.58 31.75 -6.22
CA ASN A 21 -14.85 31.94 -5.50
C ASN A 21 -15.68 30.65 -5.31
N VAL A 22 -15.25 29.51 -5.85
CA VAL A 22 -15.96 28.22 -5.68
C VAL A 22 -15.37 27.41 -4.53
N SER A 23 -16.23 26.92 -3.63
CA SER A 23 -15.85 26.11 -2.47
C SER A 23 -15.55 24.65 -2.81
N HIS A 24 -16.25 24.05 -3.77
CA HIS A 24 -16.11 22.65 -4.12
C HIS A 24 -14.74 22.37 -4.79
N PRO A 25 -13.85 21.54 -4.21
CA PRO A 25 -12.46 21.39 -4.68
C PRO A 25 -12.36 20.98 -6.16
N LEU A 26 -13.13 19.97 -6.57
CA LEU A 26 -13.13 19.49 -7.95
C LEU A 26 -13.67 20.52 -8.96
N ALA A 27 -14.47 21.50 -8.53
CA ALA A 27 -14.93 22.61 -9.37
C ALA A 27 -13.85 23.69 -9.52
N ASN A 28 -13.12 24.03 -8.43
CA ASN A 28 -11.96 24.92 -8.48
C ASN A 28 -10.90 24.38 -9.45
N TYR A 29 -10.56 23.10 -9.29
CA TYR A 29 -9.62 22.38 -10.17
C TYR A 29 -10.08 22.42 -11.63
N LEU A 30 -11.34 22.05 -11.91
CA LEU A 30 -11.86 22.02 -13.28
C LEU A 30 -11.85 23.41 -13.94
N LEU A 31 -12.22 24.46 -13.22
CA LEU A 31 -12.17 25.84 -13.74
C LEU A 31 -10.74 26.31 -14.04
N ARG A 32 -9.76 25.95 -13.21
CA ARG A 32 -8.34 26.22 -13.46
C ARG A 32 -7.80 25.43 -14.64
N LEU A 33 -8.19 24.16 -14.78
CA LEU A 33 -7.85 23.31 -15.92
C LEU A 33 -8.43 23.85 -17.24
N MET A 34 -9.68 24.34 -17.21
CA MET A 34 -10.34 24.98 -18.35
C MET A 34 -9.59 26.24 -18.81
N GLU A 35 -9.18 27.09 -17.87
CA GLU A 35 -8.42 28.29 -18.18
C GLU A 35 -6.96 27.98 -18.59
N LEU A 36 -6.33 26.92 -18.06
CA LEU A 36 -5.01 26.47 -18.50
C LEU A 36 -5.04 25.95 -19.94
N LYS A 37 -5.92 24.97 -20.23
CA LYS A 37 -6.02 24.31 -21.53
C LYS A 37 -6.76 25.12 -22.60
N LYS A 38 -7.31 26.29 -22.25
CA LYS A 38 -8.23 27.08 -23.08
C LYS A 38 -9.31 26.18 -23.69
N SER A 39 -9.92 25.35 -22.85
CA SER A 39 -10.87 24.31 -23.26
C SER A 39 -12.05 24.27 -22.30
N ASN A 40 -13.24 24.14 -22.87
CA ASN A 40 -14.48 23.89 -22.16
C ASN A 40 -15.31 22.81 -22.88
N LEU A 41 -14.61 21.79 -23.38
CA LEU A 41 -15.18 20.64 -24.07
C LEU A 41 -15.15 19.39 -23.19
N CYS A 42 -16.30 18.72 -23.11
CA CYS A 42 -16.46 17.36 -22.63
C CYS A 42 -16.74 16.41 -23.80
N LEU A 43 -15.97 15.33 -23.90
CA LEU A 43 -16.22 14.25 -24.86
C LEU A 43 -17.13 13.20 -24.24
N SER A 44 -18.27 12.94 -24.87
CA SER A 44 -19.12 11.78 -24.58
C SER A 44 -18.56 10.57 -25.34
N ALA A 45 -17.77 9.76 -24.66
CA ALA A 45 -17.08 8.60 -25.23
C ALA A 45 -18.02 7.37 -25.23
N ASP A 46 -19.15 7.49 -25.91
CA ASP A 46 -20.18 6.45 -26.03
C ASP A 46 -19.76 5.36 -27.04
N VAL A 47 -18.69 4.63 -26.69
CA VAL A 47 -18.08 3.55 -27.47
C VAL A 47 -18.28 2.19 -26.80
N THR A 48 -18.21 1.09 -27.57
CA THR A 48 -18.63 -0.24 -27.10
C THR A 48 -17.48 -1.15 -26.65
N SER A 49 -16.23 -0.69 -26.64
CA SER A 49 -15.09 -1.50 -26.19
C SER A 49 -14.04 -0.72 -25.39
N ALA A 50 -13.47 -1.37 -24.37
CA ALA A 50 -12.47 -0.76 -23.49
C ALA A 50 -11.20 -0.31 -24.23
N ARG A 51 -10.80 -1.05 -25.28
CA ARG A 51 -9.66 -0.71 -26.14
C ARG A 51 -9.90 0.58 -26.92
N GLU A 52 -11.09 0.72 -27.51
CA GLU A 52 -11.48 1.93 -28.24
C GLU A 52 -11.59 3.13 -27.29
N LEU A 53 -12.17 2.94 -26.11
CA LEU A 53 -12.30 3.98 -25.09
C LEU A 53 -10.94 4.55 -24.66
N LEU A 54 -9.96 3.68 -24.37
CA LEU A 54 -8.60 4.10 -24.00
C LEU A 54 -7.87 4.78 -25.17
N ALA A 55 -7.93 4.22 -26.38
CA ALA A 55 -7.29 4.83 -27.56
C ALA A 55 -7.91 6.18 -27.95
N LEU A 56 -9.22 6.35 -27.71
CA LEU A 56 -9.93 7.62 -27.92
C LEU A 56 -9.54 8.65 -26.85
N ALA A 57 -9.43 8.23 -25.58
CA ALA A 57 -9.01 9.08 -24.46
C ALA A 57 -7.59 9.62 -24.64
N ASP A 58 -6.63 8.78 -25.05
CA ASP A 58 -5.25 9.22 -25.31
C ASP A 58 -5.16 10.20 -26.50
N ARG A 59 -5.91 9.91 -27.58
CA ARG A 59 -5.89 10.74 -28.80
C ARG A 59 -6.61 12.08 -28.67
N ILE A 60 -7.68 12.16 -27.88
CA ILE A 60 -8.52 13.37 -27.76
C ILE A 60 -8.27 14.14 -26.44
N GLY A 61 -7.66 13.49 -25.44
CA GLY A 61 -7.28 14.06 -24.14
C GLY A 61 -6.74 15.50 -24.19
N PRO A 62 -5.81 15.86 -25.08
CA PRO A 62 -5.28 17.22 -25.17
C PRO A 62 -6.34 18.30 -25.41
N SER A 63 -7.43 17.99 -26.11
CA SER A 63 -8.49 18.96 -26.46
C SER A 63 -9.59 19.12 -25.41
N ILE A 64 -9.73 18.20 -24.46
CA ILE A 64 -10.88 18.10 -23.55
C ILE A 64 -10.52 18.40 -22.10
N VAL A 65 -11.51 18.79 -21.29
CA VAL A 65 -11.37 18.94 -19.83
C VAL A 65 -12.13 17.89 -19.03
N VAL A 66 -13.10 17.22 -19.67
CA VAL A 66 -13.83 16.09 -19.09
C VAL A 66 -13.98 14.99 -20.14
N LEU A 67 -13.63 13.76 -19.79
CA LEU A 67 -13.97 12.56 -20.53
C LEU A 67 -15.20 11.93 -19.86
N LYS A 68 -16.33 11.89 -20.57
CA LYS A 68 -17.56 11.29 -20.08
C LYS A 68 -17.73 9.86 -20.59
N THR A 69 -17.91 8.92 -19.68
CA THR A 69 -18.11 7.49 -19.95
C THR A 69 -19.55 7.05 -19.73
N HIS A 70 -19.85 5.84 -20.21
CA HIS A 70 -20.97 4.99 -19.81
C HIS A 70 -20.39 3.57 -19.70
N TYR A 71 -19.80 3.20 -18.55
CA TYR A 71 -19.04 1.93 -18.44
C TYR A 71 -19.91 0.69 -18.74
N ASP A 72 -21.22 0.79 -18.54
CA ASP A 72 -22.23 -0.26 -18.76
C ASP A 72 -22.49 -0.57 -20.25
N LEU A 73 -22.00 0.28 -21.17
CA LEU A 73 -21.97 0.03 -22.61
C LEU A 73 -20.66 -0.62 -23.10
N VAL A 74 -19.64 -0.73 -22.24
CA VAL A 74 -18.25 -1.01 -22.65
C VAL A 74 -17.90 -2.49 -22.48
N ALA A 75 -17.85 -3.23 -23.58
CA ALA A 75 -17.38 -4.61 -23.59
C ALA A 75 -15.87 -4.70 -23.28
N GLY A 76 -15.49 -5.74 -22.53
CA GLY A 76 -14.10 -5.95 -22.12
C GLY A 76 -13.59 -4.96 -21.07
N TRP A 77 -14.48 -4.33 -20.30
CA TRP A 77 -14.10 -3.54 -19.14
C TRP A 77 -13.45 -4.42 -18.07
N ASP A 78 -12.19 -4.11 -17.74
CA ASP A 78 -11.44 -4.75 -16.67
C ASP A 78 -11.67 -4.00 -15.34
N TYR A 79 -12.09 -4.74 -14.32
CA TYR A 79 -12.50 -4.23 -13.01
C TYR A 79 -11.36 -4.23 -11.96
N HIS A 80 -10.13 -4.60 -12.33
CA HIS A 80 -8.99 -4.59 -11.42
C HIS A 80 -8.69 -3.13 -10.96
N PRO A 81 -8.59 -2.85 -9.64
CA PRO A 81 -8.54 -1.47 -9.12
C PRO A 81 -7.30 -0.68 -9.53
N GLN A 82 -6.21 -1.38 -9.87
CA GLN A 82 -4.89 -0.77 -10.07
C GLN A 82 -4.39 -0.85 -11.52
N THR A 83 -4.89 -1.81 -12.31
CA THR A 83 -4.45 -2.07 -13.69
C THR A 83 -5.60 -2.26 -14.70
N GLY A 84 -6.87 -2.22 -14.26
CA GLY A 84 -8.04 -2.42 -15.12
C GLY A 84 -8.38 -1.23 -16.04
N THR A 85 -9.59 -1.19 -16.61
CA THR A 85 -9.98 -0.14 -17.58
C THR A 85 -10.17 1.21 -16.90
N GLY A 86 -10.89 1.24 -15.77
CA GLY A 86 -10.94 2.42 -14.91
C GLY A 86 -9.52 2.86 -14.53
N ALA A 87 -8.71 1.89 -14.10
CA ALA A 87 -7.29 2.05 -13.77
C ALA A 87 -6.31 2.09 -14.96
N LYS A 88 -6.80 2.49 -16.15
CA LYS A 88 -6.01 2.99 -17.29
C LYS A 88 -6.49 4.37 -17.78
N LEU A 89 -7.78 4.69 -17.60
CA LEU A 89 -8.36 6.00 -17.97
C LEU A 89 -7.79 7.20 -17.20
N GLY A 90 -7.56 7.07 -15.90
CA GLY A 90 -7.01 8.15 -15.05
C GLY A 90 -5.51 8.40 -15.22
N ALA A 91 -4.71 7.43 -15.68
CA ALA A 91 -3.35 7.68 -16.13
C ALA A 91 -3.36 8.62 -17.35
N LEU A 92 -4.22 8.32 -18.33
CA LEU A 92 -4.49 9.23 -19.46
C LEU A 92 -5.06 10.58 -18.99
N ALA A 93 -5.87 10.60 -17.94
CA ALA A 93 -6.44 11.82 -17.36
C ALA A 93 -5.38 12.73 -16.70
N ARG A 94 -4.35 12.14 -16.05
CA ARG A 94 -3.16 12.87 -15.56
C ARG A 94 -2.30 13.37 -16.71
N LYS A 95 -1.90 12.46 -17.60
CA LYS A 95 -1.05 12.70 -18.80
C LYS A 95 -1.56 13.84 -19.67
N HIS A 96 -2.88 13.90 -19.88
CA HIS A 96 -3.51 14.88 -20.78
C HIS A 96 -4.26 16.00 -20.06
N GLY A 97 -4.45 15.94 -18.75
CA GLY A 97 -5.22 16.91 -17.97
C GLY A 97 -6.71 16.92 -18.34
N PHE A 98 -7.47 15.93 -17.85
CA PHE A 98 -8.94 15.93 -17.87
C PHE A 98 -9.51 15.25 -16.61
N LEU A 99 -10.81 15.42 -16.34
CA LEU A 99 -11.54 14.66 -15.32
C LEU A 99 -12.36 13.54 -15.94
N ILE A 100 -12.58 12.44 -15.22
CA ILE A 100 -13.46 11.35 -15.66
C ILE A 100 -14.85 11.54 -15.07
N PHE A 101 -15.87 11.59 -15.92
CA PHE A 101 -17.28 11.69 -15.55
C PHE A 101 -18.03 10.43 -15.99
N GLU A 102 -18.48 9.61 -15.05
CA GLU A 102 -19.33 8.47 -15.36
C GLU A 102 -20.82 8.88 -15.37
N ASP A 103 -21.45 8.81 -16.54
CA ASP A 103 -22.79 9.32 -16.83
C ASP A 103 -23.91 8.34 -16.43
N ARG A 104 -23.72 7.70 -15.27
CA ARG A 104 -24.52 6.58 -14.77
C ARG A 104 -25.99 6.93 -14.52
N LYS A 105 -26.31 8.22 -14.35
CA LYS A 105 -27.66 8.76 -14.08
C LYS A 105 -28.37 7.96 -12.97
N PHE A 106 -27.77 7.94 -11.77
CA PHE A 106 -28.36 7.26 -10.61
C PHE A 106 -29.82 7.72 -10.42
N GLY A 107 -30.75 6.78 -10.28
CA GLY A 107 -32.20 7.04 -10.32
C GLY A 107 -32.99 6.07 -9.45
N ASP A 108 -32.43 5.73 -8.29
CA ASP A 108 -32.92 4.71 -7.36
C ASP A 108 -32.95 5.30 -5.93
N ILE A 109 -33.49 4.57 -4.96
CA ILE A 109 -33.53 5.03 -3.56
C ILE A 109 -32.13 5.07 -2.92
N GLY A 110 -31.98 5.89 -1.87
CA GLY A 110 -30.69 6.21 -1.26
C GLY A 110 -29.80 5.01 -0.93
N SER A 111 -30.36 3.93 -0.36
CA SER A 111 -29.62 2.70 -0.05
C SER A 111 -29.09 1.99 -1.30
N THR A 112 -29.84 2.00 -2.40
CA THR A 112 -29.45 1.32 -3.63
C THR A 112 -28.38 2.12 -4.37
N VAL A 113 -28.53 3.45 -4.50
CA VAL A 113 -27.52 4.29 -5.17
C VAL A 113 -26.18 4.27 -4.42
N GLN A 114 -26.17 4.16 -3.09
CA GLN A 114 -24.93 3.93 -2.33
C GLN A 114 -24.21 2.66 -2.77
N LEU A 115 -24.91 1.53 -2.90
CA LEU A 115 -24.32 0.26 -3.32
C LEU A 115 -23.95 0.24 -4.81
N GLN A 116 -24.76 0.86 -5.68
CA GLN A 116 -24.44 1.03 -7.10
C GLN A 116 -23.20 1.92 -7.33
N TYR A 117 -22.93 2.87 -6.42
CA TYR A 117 -21.79 3.79 -6.51
C TYR A 117 -20.50 3.21 -5.89
N THR A 118 -20.59 2.57 -4.71
CA THR A 118 -19.40 2.12 -3.94
C THR A 118 -19.17 0.61 -3.89
N ALA A 119 -19.94 -0.19 -4.63
CA ALA A 119 -19.83 -1.65 -4.63
C ALA A 119 -20.14 -2.24 -6.02
N GLY A 120 -20.49 -3.53 -6.07
CA GLY A 120 -20.57 -4.29 -7.32
C GLY A 120 -19.19 -4.52 -7.94
N THR A 121 -19.16 -4.96 -9.21
CA THR A 121 -17.90 -5.05 -9.99
C THR A 121 -17.36 -3.66 -10.33
N ALA A 122 -18.25 -2.76 -10.75
CA ALA A 122 -17.92 -1.46 -11.33
C ALA A 122 -17.24 -0.48 -10.37
N ARG A 123 -17.63 -0.48 -9.08
CA ARG A 123 -17.10 0.39 -8.01
C ARG A 123 -16.81 1.82 -8.50
N ILE A 124 -17.82 2.45 -9.09
CA ILE A 124 -17.71 3.68 -9.88
C ILE A 124 -16.94 4.78 -9.13
N ILE A 125 -17.14 4.87 -7.81
CA ILE A 125 -16.44 5.82 -6.94
C ILE A 125 -14.89 5.72 -6.97
N ASP A 126 -14.33 4.53 -7.21
CA ASP A 126 -12.88 4.32 -7.13
C ASP A 126 -12.13 4.99 -8.30
N TRP A 127 -12.78 5.17 -9.46
CA TRP A 127 -12.15 5.70 -10.70
C TRP A 127 -12.86 6.91 -11.34
N ALA A 128 -14.16 7.09 -11.13
CA ALA A 128 -14.87 8.26 -11.64
C ALA A 128 -14.68 9.46 -10.69
N HIS A 129 -14.21 10.58 -11.23
CA HIS A 129 -14.06 11.83 -10.47
C HIS A 129 -15.42 12.50 -10.27
N ILE A 130 -16.26 12.43 -11.30
CA ILE A 130 -17.60 13.01 -11.36
C ILE A 130 -18.62 11.88 -11.64
N VAL A 131 -19.79 11.97 -11.02
CA VAL A 131 -20.97 11.15 -11.36
C VAL A 131 -22.22 12.02 -11.44
N ASN A 132 -23.34 11.50 -11.94
CA ASN A 132 -24.61 12.23 -11.97
C ASN A 132 -25.82 11.45 -11.44
N VAL A 133 -26.81 12.21 -10.97
CA VAL A 133 -28.06 11.70 -10.39
C VAL A 133 -29.28 12.34 -11.06
N ASN A 134 -30.30 11.53 -11.32
CA ASN A 134 -31.66 11.95 -11.65
C ASN A 134 -32.42 12.14 -10.33
N MET A 135 -32.99 13.32 -10.12
CA MET A 135 -33.62 13.72 -8.85
C MET A 135 -35.04 13.18 -8.65
N VAL A 136 -35.57 12.37 -9.57
CA VAL A 136 -36.90 11.73 -9.45
C VAL A 136 -37.13 10.95 -8.14
N PRO A 137 -36.15 10.22 -7.55
CA PRO A 137 -36.29 9.59 -6.23
C PRO A 137 -36.29 10.57 -5.04
N GLY A 138 -36.12 11.86 -5.29
CA GLY A 138 -36.01 12.92 -4.28
C GLY A 138 -34.60 13.09 -3.68
N LYS A 139 -34.40 14.20 -2.96
CA LYS A 139 -33.08 14.63 -2.46
C LYS A 139 -32.35 13.62 -1.57
N ALA A 140 -33.07 12.66 -0.97
CA ALA A 140 -32.47 11.55 -0.24
C ALA A 140 -31.45 10.74 -1.07
N ALA A 141 -31.58 10.69 -2.41
CA ALA A 141 -30.57 10.09 -3.28
C ALA A 141 -29.26 10.91 -3.32
N VAL A 142 -29.34 12.25 -3.34
CA VAL A 142 -28.18 13.16 -3.26
C VAL A 142 -27.49 13.00 -1.92
N THR A 143 -28.23 13.10 -0.82
CA THR A 143 -27.72 12.91 0.55
C THR A 143 -27.06 11.54 0.72
N ALA A 144 -27.64 10.49 0.10
CA ALA A 144 -27.10 9.15 0.18
C ALA A 144 -25.79 9.00 -0.62
N LEU A 145 -25.70 9.56 -1.84
CA LEU A 145 -24.46 9.58 -2.61
C LEU A 145 -23.35 10.37 -1.89
N GLN A 146 -23.68 11.52 -1.27
CA GLN A 146 -22.77 12.31 -0.44
C GLN A 146 -22.22 11.48 0.74
N GLN A 147 -23.09 10.79 1.48
CA GLN A 147 -22.66 9.89 2.56
C GLN A 147 -21.80 8.72 2.07
N ALA A 148 -22.05 8.19 0.86
CA ALA A 148 -21.18 7.20 0.24
C ALA A 148 -19.79 7.78 -0.06
N ALA A 149 -19.72 8.98 -0.65
CA ALA A 149 -18.48 9.69 -0.92
C ALA A 149 -17.68 9.98 0.35
N ALA A 150 -18.32 10.54 1.38
CA ALA A 150 -17.68 10.82 2.66
C ALA A 150 -17.14 9.55 3.35
N ARG A 151 -17.94 8.47 3.41
CA ARG A 151 -17.51 7.19 4.00
C ARG A 151 -16.47 6.44 3.16
N TRP A 152 -16.36 6.71 1.87
CA TRP A 152 -15.26 6.23 1.03
C TRP A 152 -13.99 7.05 1.32
N ARG A 153 -14.10 8.38 1.27
CA ARG A 153 -13.01 9.32 1.54
C ARG A 153 -12.38 9.15 2.92
N SER A 154 -13.16 8.74 3.92
CA SER A 154 -12.71 8.46 5.29
C SER A 154 -12.12 7.05 5.51
N ARG A 155 -12.12 6.18 4.50
CA ARG A 155 -11.53 4.82 4.55
C ARG A 155 -10.18 4.74 3.82
N VAL A 156 -9.86 5.72 2.98
CA VAL A 156 -8.57 5.80 2.29
C VAL A 156 -7.49 6.14 3.32
N ASN A 157 -6.59 5.19 3.60
CA ASN A 157 -5.46 5.38 4.52
C ASN A 157 -4.39 6.30 3.89
N TYR A 158 -3.38 6.78 4.64
CA TYR A 158 -2.31 7.64 4.10
C TYR A 158 -0.91 7.00 4.19
N GLU A 159 -0.18 7.05 3.07
CA GLU A 159 1.28 7.00 2.97
C GLU A 159 1.87 8.42 3.04
N VAL A 160 3.21 8.51 2.99
CA VAL A 160 3.96 9.76 2.90
C VAL A 160 4.92 9.68 1.73
N ARG A 161 4.71 10.50 0.69
CA ARG A 161 5.65 10.60 -0.43
C ARG A 161 6.62 11.75 -0.16
N THR A 162 7.90 11.50 -0.39
CA THR A 162 8.95 12.52 -0.31
C THR A 162 9.44 12.77 -1.72
N SER A 163 9.18 13.96 -2.27
CA SER A 163 9.77 14.39 -3.54
C SER A 163 11.08 15.13 -3.27
N VAL A 164 12.07 14.86 -4.12
CA VAL A 164 13.47 15.27 -3.95
C VAL A 164 13.89 16.00 -5.21
N SER A 165 13.68 17.32 -5.27
CA SER A 165 14.06 18.11 -6.45
C SER A 165 15.48 18.64 -6.30
N VAL A 166 16.34 18.28 -7.26
CA VAL A 166 17.75 18.68 -7.29
C VAL A 166 17.88 19.95 -8.13
N GLY A 167 17.81 21.10 -7.48
CA GLY A 167 17.98 22.39 -8.14
C GLY A 167 19.46 22.70 -8.40
N THR A 168 19.84 22.84 -9.67
CA THR A 168 21.04 23.59 -10.04
C THR A 168 20.78 25.08 -9.76
N PRO A 169 21.61 25.79 -8.97
CA PRO A 169 21.34 27.20 -8.66
C PRO A 169 21.36 28.12 -9.88
N VAL A 170 20.16 28.50 -10.32
CA VAL A 170 19.73 29.88 -10.65
C VAL A 170 20.49 30.98 -9.87
N SER A 171 21.65 31.49 -10.30
CA SER A 171 22.35 32.55 -9.56
C SER A 171 21.70 33.94 -9.71
N ASP A 172 20.47 34.09 -9.20
CA ASP A 172 19.72 35.34 -9.06
C ASP A 172 18.57 35.18 -8.03
N SER A 173 18.87 35.23 -6.72
CA SER A 173 17.96 35.64 -5.61
C SER A 173 18.49 35.24 -4.21
N PHE A 174 19.48 35.97 -3.69
CA PHE A 174 19.70 36.08 -2.24
C PHE A 174 20.26 37.47 -1.93
N ASP A 175 19.36 38.40 -1.59
CA ASP A 175 19.59 39.47 -0.63
C ASP A 175 18.25 39.80 0.04
N GLU A 176 18.28 40.29 1.28
CA GLU A 176 17.12 40.24 2.17
C GLU A 176 16.38 41.58 2.35
N ASN A 177 15.10 41.49 2.77
CA ASN A 177 14.38 42.40 3.67
C ASN A 177 14.15 43.88 3.25
N GLY A 178 13.03 44.44 3.71
CA GLY A 178 12.85 45.90 3.84
C GLY A 178 11.48 46.42 3.39
N GLU A 179 10.75 47.02 4.33
CA GLU A 179 9.64 47.93 4.02
C GLU A 179 10.19 49.35 3.74
N GLU A 180 9.43 50.12 2.96
CA GLU A 180 9.47 51.58 2.68
C GLU A 180 10.70 52.45 3.06
N VAL A 181 11.20 53.25 2.09
CA VAL A 181 11.03 54.73 2.02
C VAL A 181 11.87 55.33 0.85
N ASP A 182 11.45 56.48 0.30
CA ASP A 182 12.16 57.33 -0.70
C ASP A 182 13.61 57.68 -0.26
N GLU A 183 14.59 58.04 -1.12
CA GLU A 183 14.55 59.24 -1.97
C GLU A 183 15.78 59.37 -2.94
N GLN A 184 15.52 59.91 -4.13
CA GLN A 184 16.38 60.63 -5.12
C GLN A 184 17.95 60.60 -5.06
N SER A 185 18.58 60.31 -6.21
CA SER A 185 19.53 61.20 -6.97
C SER A 185 20.70 60.50 -7.72
N THR A 186 21.42 61.24 -8.58
CA THR A 186 22.40 60.81 -9.61
C THR A 186 23.55 61.85 -9.75
N PRO A 187 24.63 61.66 -10.53
CA PRO A 187 25.43 60.45 -10.90
C PRO A 187 27.00 60.66 -10.94
N ALA A 188 27.76 59.59 -11.27
CA ALA A 188 29.06 59.60 -12.02
C ALA A 188 30.37 60.05 -11.28
N PRO A 189 31.60 60.00 -11.90
CA PRO A 189 32.29 58.77 -12.42
C PRO A 189 33.86 58.69 -12.25
N THR A 190 34.44 57.48 -12.39
CA THR A 190 35.81 57.13 -12.97
C THR A 190 37.12 57.59 -12.25
N PRO A 191 38.36 57.18 -12.66
CA PRO A 191 38.91 55.83 -13.02
C PRO A 191 40.38 55.53 -12.52
N ALA A 192 40.96 54.37 -12.91
CA ALA A 192 42.43 54.03 -13.03
C ALA A 192 43.25 53.82 -11.72
N SER A 193 44.41 53.12 -11.62
CA SER A 193 45.17 52.06 -12.38
C SER A 193 46.39 51.58 -11.50
N LYS A 194 47.45 50.78 -11.83
CA LYS A 194 48.04 50.15 -13.05
C LYS A 194 49.17 49.11 -12.68
N ASP A 195 49.62 48.32 -13.67
CA ASP A 195 50.98 47.70 -13.87
C ASP A 195 51.53 46.47 -13.05
N LEU A 196 52.56 45.83 -13.66
CA LEU A 196 53.32 44.58 -13.36
C LEU A 196 54.82 44.93 -13.04
N PRO A 197 55.87 44.06 -12.83
CA PRO A 197 56.07 42.61 -13.14
C PRO A 197 56.90 41.75 -12.08
N PRO A 198 57.38 40.50 -12.37
CA PRO A 198 58.08 39.59 -11.41
C PRO A 198 59.64 39.53 -11.66
N PRO A 199 60.49 38.50 -11.32
CA PRO A 199 60.33 37.20 -10.58
C PRO A 199 61.51 36.77 -9.62
N SER A 200 61.39 35.64 -8.88
CA SER A 200 62.45 34.57 -8.75
C SER A 200 62.11 33.36 -7.82
N SER A 201 62.26 32.15 -8.36
CA SER A 201 62.44 30.78 -7.79
C SER A 201 62.66 30.50 -6.27
N PHE A 202 62.02 29.44 -5.73
CA PHE A 202 62.62 28.09 -5.53
C PHE A 202 61.55 26.97 -5.26
N ARG A 203 61.96 25.71 -5.05
CA ARG A 203 61.12 24.47 -5.09
C ARG A 203 60.43 24.08 -3.77
N GLY A 204 59.31 23.34 -3.82
CA GLY A 204 58.72 22.64 -2.66
C GLY A 204 57.41 21.85 -2.89
N GLU A 205 57.48 20.70 -3.57
CA GLU A 205 56.57 19.52 -3.55
C GLU A 205 55.02 19.64 -3.71
N HIS A 206 54.35 18.49 -3.83
CA HIS A 206 52.97 18.35 -4.32
C HIS A 206 51.90 18.64 -3.25
N ASN A 207 50.88 19.43 -3.62
CA ASN A 207 49.52 19.27 -3.10
C ASN A 207 48.49 19.79 -4.12
N ASN A 208 47.75 18.90 -4.79
CA ASN A 208 46.83 19.30 -5.86
C ASN A 208 45.43 19.54 -5.29
N GLY A 209 44.98 20.79 -5.29
CA GLY A 209 43.82 21.24 -4.52
C GLY A 209 42.47 20.68 -4.96
N ARG A 210 41.53 20.61 -4.00
CA ARG A 210 40.12 20.27 -4.23
C ARG A 210 39.53 21.09 -5.39
N LYS A 211 38.83 20.43 -6.32
CA LYS A 211 37.77 21.10 -7.08
C LYS A 211 36.67 21.52 -6.10
N GLY A 212 36.14 22.74 -6.25
CA GLY A 212 35.05 23.23 -5.40
C GLY A 212 33.81 22.35 -5.55
N SER A 213 33.14 22.03 -4.44
CA SER A 213 31.88 21.28 -4.51
C SER A 213 30.80 22.16 -5.10
N ILE A 214 30.14 21.70 -6.15
CA ILE A 214 28.81 22.18 -6.49
C ILE A 214 27.89 21.75 -5.33
N VAL A 215 27.23 22.70 -4.70
CA VAL A 215 26.20 22.43 -3.71
C VAL A 215 24.86 22.42 -4.44
N SER A 216 24.44 21.24 -4.86
CA SER A 216 23.08 21.03 -5.37
C SER A 216 22.11 21.27 -4.22
N ILE A 217 21.17 22.21 -4.38
CA ILE A 217 20.13 22.42 -3.36
C ILE A 217 19.05 21.37 -3.60
N THR A 218 19.16 20.29 -2.82
CA THR A 218 18.17 19.22 -2.76
C THR A 218 16.98 19.70 -1.93
N THR A 219 15.95 20.21 -2.60
CA THR A 219 14.70 20.61 -1.95
C THR A 219 13.85 19.36 -1.70
N LEU A 220 13.54 19.10 -0.43
CA LEU A 220 12.90 17.88 0.03
C LEU A 220 11.47 18.21 0.49
N THR A 221 10.50 17.94 -0.38
CA THR A 221 9.08 18.28 -0.17
C THR A 221 8.31 17.03 0.21
N GLN A 222 7.70 17.03 1.39
CA GLN A 222 6.90 15.91 1.90
C GLN A 222 5.41 16.16 1.63
N SER A 223 4.76 15.23 0.94
CA SER A 223 3.31 15.19 0.72
C SER A 223 2.70 13.99 1.47
N PHE A 224 1.54 14.22 2.08
CA PHE A 224 0.71 13.16 2.66
C PHE A 224 -0.23 12.64 1.56
N GLU A 225 -0.13 11.36 1.22
CA GLU A 225 -0.74 10.81 0.00
C GLU A 225 -1.49 9.50 0.30
N PRO A 226 -2.76 9.33 -0.09
CA PRO A 226 -3.49 8.12 0.31
C PRO A 226 -3.01 6.79 -0.32
N VAL A 227 -3.00 5.72 0.49
CA VAL A 227 -2.66 4.32 0.12
C VAL A 227 -3.59 3.79 -0.98
N ASP A 228 -4.89 3.88 -0.75
CA ASP A 228 -5.93 3.28 -1.61
C ASP A 228 -6.36 4.26 -2.73
N SER A 229 -5.38 4.73 -3.50
CA SER A 229 -5.53 5.84 -4.43
C SER A 229 -6.18 5.47 -5.78
N PRO A 230 -6.81 6.44 -6.50
CA PRO A 230 -6.82 6.43 -7.95
C PRO A 230 -5.40 6.70 -8.51
N ARG A 231 -4.46 5.84 -8.09
CA ARG A 231 -3.24 5.38 -8.75
C ARG A 231 -3.48 3.87 -8.93
N PHE A 232 -3.88 3.37 -10.10
CA PHE A 232 -3.01 3.26 -11.29
C PHE A 232 -1.62 2.88 -10.78
N SER A 233 -1.35 1.59 -10.67
CA SER A 233 -0.32 1.00 -9.82
C SER A 233 1.06 1.65 -9.96
N ASN A 234 1.88 1.50 -8.90
CA ASN A 234 3.34 1.62 -8.97
C ASN A 234 3.98 0.47 -9.80
N SER A 235 3.30 0.01 -10.84
CA SER A 235 3.71 -0.99 -11.83
C SER A 235 2.97 -0.71 -13.14
N ILE A 236 3.66 0.03 -14.03
CA ILE A 236 3.43 0.22 -15.47
C ILE A 236 4.65 1.04 -15.98
N ALA A 237 4.96 0.94 -17.27
CA ALA A 237 6.23 1.40 -17.86
C ALA A 237 6.53 2.92 -17.73
N GLU A 238 7.81 3.26 -17.91
CA GLU A 238 8.35 4.63 -17.91
C GLU A 238 7.54 5.57 -18.83
N GLY A 239 6.80 6.50 -18.23
CA GLY A 239 6.05 7.54 -18.95
C GLY A 239 4.83 8.12 -18.23
N ASP A 240 4.16 7.35 -17.37
CA ASP A 240 2.86 7.72 -16.78
C ASP A 240 2.92 8.50 -15.44
N GLU A 241 4.12 8.92 -15.00
CA GLU A 241 4.28 9.92 -13.90
C GLU A 241 4.01 11.37 -14.35
N LEU A 242 3.77 11.60 -15.65
CA LEU A 242 3.53 12.95 -16.19
C LEU A 242 2.15 13.48 -15.78
N VAL A 243 2.11 14.26 -14.69
CA VAL A 243 1.01 15.20 -14.42
C VAL A 243 1.03 16.32 -15.47
N TYR A 244 -0.14 16.70 -15.98
CA TYR A 244 -0.25 17.73 -17.02
C TYR A 244 0.38 19.06 -16.60
N ALA A 245 1.36 19.52 -17.39
CA ALA A 245 2.21 20.64 -17.02
C ALA A 245 1.42 21.94 -16.76
N GLY A 246 1.60 22.52 -15.57
CA GLY A 246 0.95 23.77 -15.14
C GLY A 246 -0.25 23.61 -14.20
N ILE A 247 -0.61 22.39 -13.79
CA ILE A 247 -1.60 22.11 -12.75
C ILE A 247 -1.18 20.89 -11.90
N GLU A 248 -1.71 20.79 -10.69
CA GLU A 248 -1.55 19.64 -9.78
C GLU A 248 -2.37 18.40 -10.21
N GLU A 249 -2.32 17.30 -9.45
CA GLU A 249 -3.27 16.18 -9.62
C GLU A 249 -4.71 16.60 -9.23
N PRO A 250 -5.76 16.04 -9.85
CA PRO A 250 -7.15 16.27 -9.43
C PRO A 250 -7.39 16.01 -7.94
N PRO A 251 -8.19 16.85 -7.25
CA PRO A 251 -8.55 16.61 -5.86
C PRO A 251 -9.43 15.36 -5.70
N TRP A 252 -9.43 14.83 -4.48
CA TRP A 252 -9.99 13.52 -4.13
C TRP A 252 -11.52 13.51 -4.06
N GLU A 253 -12.04 14.66 -3.67
CA GLU A 253 -13.44 14.95 -3.36
C GLU A 253 -14.27 14.78 -4.62
N ARG A 254 -15.02 13.67 -4.67
CA ARG A 254 -15.85 13.30 -5.82
C ARG A 254 -16.98 14.31 -6.01
N GLY A 255 -17.23 14.71 -7.25
CA GLY A 255 -18.29 15.67 -7.58
C GLY A 255 -19.56 14.99 -8.09
N LEU A 256 -20.71 15.50 -7.68
CA LEU A 256 -22.02 15.15 -8.22
C LEU A 256 -22.53 16.25 -9.16
N LEU A 257 -23.06 15.84 -10.31
CA LEU A 257 -23.89 16.67 -11.18
C LEU A 257 -25.36 16.26 -11.04
N ILE A 258 -26.24 17.19 -10.71
CA ILE A 258 -27.69 16.91 -10.70
C ILE A 258 -28.24 17.08 -12.13
N LEU A 259 -28.96 16.08 -12.63
CA LEU A 259 -29.64 16.11 -13.92
C LEU A 259 -30.92 16.94 -13.81
N ALA A 260 -30.77 18.25 -14.03
CA ALA A 260 -31.81 19.26 -13.78
C ALA A 260 -32.62 19.62 -15.04
N GLN A 261 -32.01 19.56 -16.23
CA GLN A 261 -32.70 19.74 -17.52
C GLN A 261 -32.09 18.79 -18.58
N MET A 262 -32.92 18.28 -19.49
CA MET A 262 -32.46 17.45 -20.62
C MET A 262 -32.66 18.13 -21.98
N SER A 263 -31.79 17.78 -22.92
CA SER A 263 -31.83 18.16 -24.34
C SER A 263 -32.77 17.30 -25.20
N SER A 264 -33.54 16.39 -24.58
CA SER A 264 -34.47 15.51 -25.30
C SER A 264 -35.87 16.10 -25.35
N GLU A 265 -36.53 15.94 -26.49
CA GLU A 265 -37.90 16.39 -26.69
C GLU A 265 -38.89 15.68 -25.75
N GLY A 266 -39.91 16.39 -25.28
CA GLY A 266 -40.95 15.83 -24.41
C GLY A 266 -40.49 15.37 -23.02
N ASN A 267 -39.29 15.74 -22.57
CA ASN A 267 -38.77 15.31 -21.27
C ASN A 267 -39.57 15.89 -20.08
N PHE A 268 -39.62 15.16 -18.97
CA PHE A 268 -40.42 15.50 -17.79
C PHE A 268 -39.74 16.48 -16.80
N MET A 269 -38.62 17.11 -17.17
CA MET A 269 -37.90 18.04 -16.27
C MET A 269 -38.53 19.42 -16.34
N THR A 270 -39.64 19.59 -15.62
CA THR A 270 -40.37 20.86 -15.51
C THR A 270 -39.56 21.92 -14.76
N LYS A 271 -40.07 23.15 -14.69
CA LYS A 271 -39.43 24.24 -13.93
C LYS A 271 -39.39 23.92 -12.44
N GLU A 272 -40.42 23.26 -11.93
CA GLU A 272 -40.59 22.86 -10.53
C GLU A 272 -39.58 21.76 -10.18
N TYR A 273 -39.38 20.79 -11.08
CA TYR A 273 -38.30 19.80 -10.96
C TYR A 273 -36.91 20.45 -11.04
N THR A 274 -36.71 21.40 -11.96
CA THR A 274 -35.44 22.15 -12.10
C THR A 274 -35.13 22.93 -10.80
N GLN A 275 -36.14 23.58 -10.22
CA GLN A 275 -36.04 24.33 -8.97
C GLN A 275 -35.68 23.41 -7.79
N ALA A 276 -36.34 22.26 -7.65
CA ALA A 276 -36.01 21.26 -6.63
C ALA A 276 -34.59 20.69 -6.79
N CYS A 277 -34.08 20.59 -8.02
CA CYS A 277 -32.67 20.24 -8.28
C CYS A 277 -31.70 21.33 -7.78
N VAL A 278 -32.02 22.61 -7.99
CA VAL A 278 -31.21 23.75 -7.53
C VAL A 278 -31.20 23.85 -6.00
N GLU A 279 -32.35 23.63 -5.36
CA GLU A 279 -32.47 23.56 -3.89
C GLU A 279 -31.62 22.42 -3.31
N ALA A 280 -31.73 21.21 -3.88
CA ALA A 280 -30.91 20.07 -3.46
C ALA A 280 -29.40 20.28 -3.70
N ALA A 281 -29.01 21.04 -4.73
CA ALA A 281 -27.61 21.42 -4.95
C ALA A 281 -27.09 22.39 -3.89
N ARG A 282 -27.92 23.37 -3.46
CA ARG A 282 -27.57 24.32 -2.39
C ARG A 282 -27.49 23.66 -1.02
N GLU A 283 -28.35 22.69 -0.73
CA GLU A 283 -28.30 21.89 0.51
C GLU A 283 -27.04 21.00 0.61
N HIS A 284 -26.40 20.67 -0.51
CA HIS A 284 -25.29 19.71 -0.61
C HIS A 284 -24.09 20.26 -1.40
N ASN A 285 -23.80 21.57 -1.27
CA ASN A 285 -22.84 22.28 -2.13
C ASN A 285 -21.35 21.89 -1.93
N ASP A 286 -21.05 21.11 -0.90
CA ASP A 286 -19.75 20.46 -0.65
C ASP A 286 -19.51 19.21 -1.52
N PHE A 287 -20.56 18.65 -2.11
CA PHE A 287 -20.52 17.44 -2.94
C PHE A 287 -21.20 17.63 -4.32
N VAL A 288 -22.16 18.53 -4.43
CA VAL A 288 -22.81 18.89 -5.71
C VAL A 288 -22.02 20.01 -6.36
N MET A 289 -21.18 19.67 -7.35
CA MET A 289 -20.36 20.64 -8.06
C MET A 289 -21.10 21.40 -9.16
N GLY A 290 -22.28 20.90 -9.59
CA GLY A 290 -22.93 21.43 -10.77
C GLY A 290 -24.18 20.70 -11.24
N PHE A 291 -24.56 21.01 -12.47
CA PHE A 291 -25.76 20.50 -13.12
C PHE A 291 -25.46 19.94 -14.51
N ILE A 292 -26.22 18.92 -14.89
CA ILE A 292 -26.55 18.69 -16.31
C ILE A 292 -27.77 19.55 -16.62
N SER A 293 -27.57 20.61 -17.42
CA SER A 293 -28.59 21.61 -17.73
C SER A 293 -28.44 22.15 -19.16
N GLN A 294 -29.45 22.84 -19.69
CA GLN A 294 -29.41 23.52 -21.00
C GLN A 294 -29.03 25.01 -20.88
N GLU A 295 -29.19 25.58 -19.68
CA GLU A 295 -28.77 26.95 -19.32
C GLU A 295 -28.06 26.97 -17.95
N THR A 296 -27.41 28.08 -17.60
CA THR A 296 -26.88 28.27 -16.25
C THR A 296 -28.01 28.48 -15.24
N LEU A 297 -27.93 27.76 -14.11
CA LEU A 297 -28.96 27.79 -13.06
C LEU A 297 -28.56 28.68 -11.85
N ASN A 298 -27.35 29.25 -11.87
CA ASN A 298 -26.86 30.15 -10.83
C ASN A 298 -27.72 31.42 -10.81
N SER A 299 -28.31 31.73 -9.66
CA SER A 299 -29.33 32.75 -9.47
C SER A 299 -29.22 33.48 -8.14
N GLU A 300 -28.82 32.81 -7.06
CA GLU A 300 -28.53 33.44 -5.76
C GLU A 300 -27.03 33.80 -5.65
N PRO A 301 -26.63 34.90 -4.97
CA PRO A 301 -25.25 35.41 -4.97
C PRO A 301 -24.15 34.42 -4.54
N THR A 302 -24.50 33.35 -3.85
CA THR A 302 -23.60 32.28 -3.40
C THR A 302 -23.45 31.12 -4.41
N ASP A 303 -24.17 31.13 -5.54
CA ASP A 303 -24.17 30.04 -6.50
C ASP A 303 -22.90 30.03 -7.37
N ALA A 304 -21.95 29.16 -7.01
CA ALA A 304 -20.69 28.96 -7.74
C ALA A 304 -20.69 27.73 -8.70
N PHE A 305 -21.84 27.05 -8.84
CA PHE A 305 -21.99 25.80 -9.59
C PHE A 305 -21.54 25.88 -11.07
N ILE A 306 -21.17 24.73 -11.63
CA ILE A 306 -20.79 24.54 -13.04
C ILE A 306 -21.99 23.95 -13.82
N SER A 307 -22.28 24.48 -15.01
CA SER A 307 -23.27 23.88 -15.93
C SER A 307 -22.58 23.13 -17.07
N MET A 308 -22.87 21.83 -17.19
CA MET A 308 -22.45 21.00 -18.33
C MET A 308 -23.65 20.63 -19.21
N THR A 309 -23.53 20.80 -20.53
CA THR A 309 -24.69 20.77 -21.44
C THR A 309 -24.55 19.75 -22.58
N PRO A 310 -25.32 18.65 -22.56
CA PRO A 310 -25.48 17.75 -23.69
C PRO A 310 -26.43 18.33 -24.74
N GLY A 311 -26.45 17.73 -25.93
CA GLY A 311 -27.16 18.29 -27.09
C GLY A 311 -26.37 19.40 -27.78
N CYS A 312 -25.04 19.37 -27.72
CA CYS A 312 -24.18 20.25 -28.50
C CYS A 312 -23.75 19.59 -29.82
N GLN A 313 -23.95 20.27 -30.95
CA GLN A 313 -23.42 19.88 -32.25
C GLN A 313 -23.12 21.12 -33.11
N LEU A 314 -22.08 21.04 -33.94
CA LEU A 314 -21.72 22.03 -34.95
C LEU A 314 -22.33 21.67 -36.31
N PRO A 315 -22.62 22.66 -37.17
CA PRO A 315 -22.90 22.39 -38.58
C PRO A 315 -21.65 21.84 -39.31
N PRO A 316 -21.81 21.29 -40.53
CA PRO A 316 -20.70 20.87 -41.40
C PRO A 316 -19.62 21.94 -41.61
N GLU A 317 -18.47 21.53 -42.12
CA GLU A 317 -17.36 22.44 -42.37
C GLU A 317 -17.53 23.19 -43.70
N GLY A 318 -17.93 24.46 -43.59
CA GLY A 318 -18.23 25.35 -44.71
C GLY A 318 -19.48 26.20 -44.47
N ASP A 319 -20.41 25.71 -43.66
CA ASP A 319 -21.68 26.36 -43.35
C ASP A 319 -21.56 27.46 -42.27
N GLU A 320 -22.56 28.35 -42.21
CA GLU A 320 -22.59 29.50 -41.28
C GLU A 320 -22.69 29.09 -39.80
N GLU A 321 -22.05 29.85 -38.89
CA GLU A 321 -21.93 29.48 -37.46
C GLU A 321 -23.26 29.41 -36.69
N ASP A 322 -24.34 30.00 -37.22
CA ASP A 322 -25.66 30.12 -36.59
C ASP A 322 -26.76 29.27 -37.28
N GLY A 323 -26.39 28.37 -38.19
CA GLY A 323 -27.34 27.47 -38.87
C GLY A 323 -28.09 26.51 -37.93
N GLU A 324 -29.34 26.18 -38.27
CA GLU A 324 -30.13 25.21 -37.50
C GLU A 324 -29.55 23.78 -37.62
N VAL A 325 -29.34 23.13 -36.47
CA VAL A 325 -28.77 21.78 -36.42
C VAL A 325 -29.88 20.76 -36.14
N ALA A 326 -30.19 19.93 -37.15
CA ALA A 326 -31.26 18.94 -37.08
C ALA A 326 -31.05 17.89 -35.96
N GLY A 327 -32.14 17.50 -35.30
CA GLY A 327 -32.15 16.44 -34.29
C GLY A 327 -31.85 15.04 -34.86
N ASP A 328 -31.66 14.06 -33.98
CA ASP A 328 -31.23 12.70 -34.38
C ASP A 328 -32.37 11.77 -34.86
N GLY A 329 -33.61 12.24 -34.89
CA GLY A 329 -34.80 11.44 -35.21
C GLY A 329 -35.28 10.50 -34.09
N LEU A 330 -34.60 10.46 -32.95
CA LEU A 330 -34.92 9.67 -31.75
C LEU A 330 -35.15 10.56 -30.52
N GLY A 331 -35.44 11.84 -30.74
CA GLY A 331 -35.79 12.83 -29.71
C GLY A 331 -34.62 13.66 -29.16
N GLN A 332 -33.37 13.45 -29.60
CA GLN A 332 -32.27 14.35 -29.24
C GLN A 332 -32.36 15.65 -30.06
N GLN A 333 -32.50 16.79 -29.39
CA GLN A 333 -32.39 18.12 -30.01
C GLN A 333 -30.94 18.63 -29.88
N TYR A 334 -30.47 19.41 -30.86
CA TYR A 334 -29.11 19.95 -30.87
C TYR A 334 -29.08 21.48 -30.91
N ASN A 335 -28.00 22.05 -30.36
CA ASN A 335 -27.73 23.48 -30.31
C ASN A 335 -26.23 23.73 -30.58
N THR A 336 -25.90 24.91 -31.12
CA THR A 336 -24.51 25.30 -31.38
C THR A 336 -23.79 25.75 -30.11
N PRO A 337 -22.44 25.66 -30.04
CA PRO A 337 -21.66 26.20 -28.91
C PRO A 337 -21.92 27.70 -28.67
N SER A 338 -22.13 28.48 -29.75
CA SER A 338 -22.49 29.90 -29.70
C SER A 338 -23.75 30.15 -28.86
N LYS A 339 -24.78 29.32 -29.06
CA LYS A 339 -26.04 29.40 -28.31
C LYS A 339 -25.86 28.92 -26.86
N LEU A 340 -25.31 27.70 -26.67
CA LEU A 340 -25.22 27.07 -25.36
C LEU A 340 -24.29 27.83 -24.41
N VAL A 341 -23.04 28.08 -24.83
CA VAL A 341 -22.04 28.76 -24.01
C VAL A 341 -22.30 30.27 -24.00
N GLY A 342 -22.55 30.87 -25.17
CA GLY A 342 -22.61 32.33 -25.35
C GLY A 342 -23.92 33.00 -24.90
N LEU A 343 -25.07 32.36 -25.12
CA LEU A 343 -26.41 32.93 -24.82
C LEU A 343 -27.06 32.30 -23.57
N CYS A 344 -26.98 30.98 -23.43
CA CYS A 344 -27.57 30.22 -22.31
C CYS A 344 -26.63 30.14 -21.09
N GLY A 345 -25.37 30.55 -21.22
CA GLY A 345 -24.42 30.63 -20.11
C GLY A 345 -23.84 29.29 -19.65
N SER A 346 -24.01 28.21 -20.42
CA SER A 346 -23.38 26.91 -20.14
C SER A 346 -21.86 27.03 -20.07
N ASP A 347 -21.21 26.30 -19.17
CA ASP A 347 -19.76 26.36 -19.02
C ASP A 347 -19.08 25.36 -19.93
N ILE A 348 -19.51 24.10 -19.90
CA ILE A 348 -18.92 22.99 -20.65
C ILE A 348 -19.95 22.37 -21.59
N ILE A 349 -19.60 22.24 -22.88
CA ILE A 349 -20.41 21.46 -23.82
C ILE A 349 -20.06 19.97 -23.77
N ILE A 350 -21.07 19.10 -23.76
CA ILE A 350 -20.91 17.65 -23.86
C ILE A 350 -21.23 17.22 -25.29
N VAL A 351 -20.24 16.66 -25.99
CA VAL A 351 -20.35 16.27 -27.41
C VAL A 351 -19.95 14.80 -27.57
N GLY A 352 -20.86 14.00 -28.12
CA GLY A 352 -20.61 12.58 -28.44
C GLY A 352 -20.54 12.34 -29.94
N ARG A 353 -21.66 11.90 -30.52
CA ARG A 353 -21.81 11.54 -31.95
C ARG A 353 -21.20 12.55 -32.93
N GLY A 354 -21.27 13.85 -32.64
CA GLY A 354 -20.65 14.91 -33.45
C GLY A 354 -19.12 14.84 -33.57
N ILE A 355 -18.43 14.23 -32.60
CA ILE A 355 -16.99 13.93 -32.64
C ILE A 355 -16.74 12.48 -33.05
N LEU A 356 -17.48 11.53 -32.44
CA LEU A 356 -17.28 10.08 -32.66
C LEU A 356 -17.49 9.65 -34.12
N LYS A 357 -18.41 10.30 -34.84
CA LYS A 357 -18.72 9.99 -36.25
C LYS A 357 -17.94 10.84 -37.27
N ALA A 358 -17.04 11.71 -36.82
CA ALA A 358 -16.21 12.51 -37.71
C ALA A 358 -15.09 11.68 -38.34
N ALA A 359 -14.69 12.00 -39.58
CA ALA A 359 -13.60 11.30 -40.27
C ALA A 359 -12.25 11.44 -39.53
N SER A 360 -12.05 12.54 -38.79
CA SER A 360 -10.98 12.68 -37.82
C SER A 360 -11.55 13.20 -36.49
N PRO A 361 -11.85 12.31 -35.52
CA PRO A 361 -12.39 12.71 -34.22
C PRO A 361 -11.49 13.67 -33.45
N GLN A 362 -10.16 13.60 -33.65
CA GLN A 362 -9.20 14.52 -33.03
C GLN A 362 -9.30 15.93 -33.61
N HIS A 363 -9.42 16.06 -34.95
CA HIS A 363 -9.60 17.37 -35.59
C HIS A 363 -10.95 17.98 -35.19
N GLU A 364 -12.01 17.18 -35.19
CA GLU A 364 -13.34 17.68 -34.86
C GLU A 364 -13.45 18.06 -33.37
N ALA A 365 -12.86 17.30 -32.44
CA ALA A 365 -12.80 17.70 -31.04
C ALA A 365 -12.10 19.06 -30.84
N GLU A 366 -11.00 19.29 -31.55
CA GLU A 366 -10.30 20.58 -31.56
C GLU A 366 -11.16 21.70 -32.19
N ARG A 367 -11.95 21.40 -33.23
CA ARG A 367 -12.95 22.32 -33.83
C ARG A 367 -14.04 22.71 -32.82
N TYR A 368 -14.60 21.75 -32.08
CA TYR A 368 -15.53 22.01 -30.97
C TYR A 368 -14.89 22.84 -29.86
N ARG A 369 -13.66 22.51 -29.42
CA ARG A 369 -12.92 23.27 -28.40
C ARG A 369 -12.79 24.73 -28.77
N ARG A 370 -12.29 25.04 -29.97
CA ARG A 370 -12.13 26.44 -30.44
C ARG A 370 -13.46 27.19 -30.46
N LYS A 371 -14.54 26.56 -30.96
CA LYS A 371 -15.86 27.21 -31.09
C LYS A 371 -16.50 27.47 -29.71
N ALA A 372 -16.39 26.52 -28.78
CA ALA A 372 -16.87 26.68 -27.40
C ALA A 372 -16.05 27.73 -26.62
N TRP A 373 -14.73 27.77 -26.81
CA TRP A 373 -13.87 28.77 -26.18
C TRP A 373 -14.12 30.18 -26.73
N LYS A 374 -14.28 30.32 -28.06
CA LYS A 374 -14.71 31.56 -28.73
C LYS A 374 -16.04 32.08 -28.14
N ALA A 375 -17.02 31.19 -27.94
CA ALA A 375 -18.30 31.53 -27.34
C ALA A 375 -18.17 31.98 -25.87
N TYR A 376 -17.28 31.37 -25.08
CA TYR A 376 -16.95 31.79 -23.71
C TYR A 376 -16.26 33.18 -23.67
N LEU A 377 -15.24 33.42 -24.50
CA LEU A 377 -14.56 34.73 -24.56
C LEU A 377 -15.53 35.85 -24.97
N ASN A 378 -16.41 35.58 -25.93
CA ASN A 378 -17.50 36.47 -26.31
C ASN A 378 -18.52 36.67 -25.17
N ARG A 379 -18.79 35.63 -24.35
CA ARG A 379 -19.66 35.74 -23.19
C ARG A 379 -19.11 36.70 -22.16
N ILE A 380 -17.85 36.51 -21.72
CA ILE A 380 -17.26 37.32 -20.64
C ILE A 380 -16.95 38.75 -21.11
N GLY A 381 -16.59 38.94 -22.39
CA GLY A 381 -16.34 40.26 -22.97
C GLY A 381 -14.94 40.78 -22.64
N GLN A 382 -13.93 39.97 -22.96
CA GLN A 382 -12.52 40.25 -22.67
C GLN A 382 -12.09 41.65 -23.17
N ARG A 383 -11.59 42.48 -22.23
CA ARG A 383 -11.22 43.88 -22.51
C ARG A 383 -10.03 43.98 -23.48
N CYS A 384 -9.95 45.09 -24.20
CA CYS A 384 -8.85 45.37 -25.13
C CYS A 384 -7.49 45.42 -24.40
N ASP A 385 -6.49 44.71 -24.92
CA ASP A 385 -5.11 44.66 -24.40
C ASP A 385 -4.28 45.94 -24.63
N ARG A 386 -4.83 46.91 -25.38
CA ARG A 386 -4.20 48.18 -25.76
C ARG A 386 -2.93 48.07 -26.63
N GLN A 387 -2.63 46.89 -27.18
CA GLN A 387 -1.67 46.78 -28.28
C GLN A 387 -2.29 47.37 -29.57
N MET A 388 -1.47 47.61 -30.60
CA MET A 388 -1.94 48.21 -31.86
C MET A 388 -1.34 47.51 -33.09
N PRO A 389 -2.12 46.73 -33.86
CA PRO A 389 -3.50 46.32 -33.57
C PRO A 389 -3.59 45.42 -32.33
N CYS A 390 -4.68 45.52 -31.56
CA CYS A 390 -4.90 44.67 -30.38
C CYS A 390 -5.23 43.23 -30.78
N THR A 391 -4.96 42.26 -29.90
CA THR A 391 -5.20 40.82 -30.18
C THR A 391 -6.66 40.54 -30.50
N ASN A 392 -7.59 41.32 -29.92
CA ASN A 392 -9.03 41.25 -30.21
C ASN A 392 -9.36 41.74 -31.64
N CYS A 393 -8.67 42.77 -32.16
CA CYS A 393 -8.82 43.20 -33.56
C CYS A 393 -8.15 42.24 -34.55
N VAL A 394 -6.97 41.71 -34.20
CA VAL A 394 -6.24 40.71 -35.01
C VAL A 394 -7.05 39.41 -35.15
N SER A 395 -7.54 38.85 -34.02
CA SER A 395 -8.37 37.63 -34.03
C SER A 395 -9.76 37.80 -34.67
N ARG A 396 -10.07 38.99 -35.20
CA ARG A 396 -11.31 39.33 -35.91
C ARG A 396 -11.08 39.84 -37.34
N ASN A 397 -9.85 39.82 -37.86
CA ASN A 397 -9.44 40.41 -39.15
C ASN A 397 -9.94 41.86 -39.30
N LYS A 398 -9.77 42.68 -38.25
CA LYS A 398 -10.14 44.11 -38.20
C LYS A 398 -9.03 44.97 -37.62
N GLU A 399 -7.80 44.65 -37.98
CA GLU A 399 -6.56 45.36 -37.64
C GLU A 399 -6.64 46.82 -38.07
N SER A 400 -7.11 47.08 -39.29
CA SER A 400 -7.26 48.42 -39.89
C SER A 400 -8.28 49.32 -39.20
N ALA A 401 -9.12 48.76 -38.33
CA ALA A 401 -10.05 49.53 -37.48
C ALA A 401 -9.47 49.81 -36.07
N CYS A 402 -8.33 49.22 -35.72
CA CYS A 402 -7.73 49.37 -34.40
C CYS A 402 -6.94 50.67 -34.30
N HIS A 403 -7.54 51.69 -33.70
CA HIS A 403 -6.95 53.01 -33.48
C HIS A 403 -7.31 53.53 -32.09
N TYR A 404 -6.46 54.41 -31.55
CA TYR A 404 -6.69 55.10 -30.28
C TYR A 404 -6.57 56.61 -30.51
N GLU A 405 -7.64 57.36 -30.23
CA GLU A 405 -7.62 58.82 -30.37
C GLU A 405 -6.77 59.47 -29.27
N THR A 406 -5.81 60.30 -29.68
CA THR A 406 -4.87 61.00 -28.78
C THR A 406 -5.46 62.31 -28.24
N GLY A 407 -6.46 62.19 -27.35
CA GLY A 407 -7.12 63.34 -26.69
C GLY A 407 -6.93 63.36 -25.17
N THR A 408 -6.20 64.36 -24.66
CA THR A 408 -5.97 64.56 -23.21
C THR A 408 -6.84 65.70 -22.64
N PRO A 409 -7.55 65.48 -21.52
CA PRO A 409 -7.94 66.55 -20.60
C PRO A 409 -7.13 66.52 -19.28
N LEU A 410 -6.93 67.68 -18.64
CA LEU A 410 -6.00 67.86 -17.51
C LEU A 410 -6.65 67.75 -16.11
N ALA A 411 -6.01 66.94 -15.26
CA ALA A 411 -5.57 67.21 -13.87
C ALA A 411 -6.34 68.15 -12.88
N LYS A 412 -6.56 67.60 -11.66
CA LYS A 412 -6.46 68.25 -10.31
C LYS A 412 -7.57 69.27 -9.90
N PRO A 413 -7.62 69.74 -8.62
CA PRO A 413 -7.65 68.98 -7.35
C PRO A 413 -8.59 69.58 -6.26
N ASN A 414 -8.87 68.84 -5.16
CA ASN A 414 -9.06 69.30 -3.75
C ASN A 414 -9.94 68.30 -2.93
N ARG A 415 -10.16 68.41 -1.60
CA ARG A 415 -9.30 68.66 -0.40
C ARG A 415 -10.23 68.73 0.84
N LYS A 416 -9.82 68.21 2.02
CA LYS A 416 -10.45 68.46 3.35
C LYS A 416 -11.87 67.88 3.55
N ASP A 417 -12.45 67.80 4.76
CA ASP A 417 -12.11 68.42 6.07
C ASP A 417 -12.18 67.46 7.29
N SER A 418 -11.92 67.97 8.50
CA SER A 418 -11.76 67.21 9.76
C SER A 418 -12.59 67.74 10.95
N SER A 419 -12.99 66.86 11.90
CA SER A 419 -13.35 67.19 13.31
C SER A 419 -13.86 65.94 14.08
N GLN A 420 -14.05 65.95 15.42
CA GLN A 420 -13.07 66.16 16.52
C GLN A 420 -13.70 65.71 17.87
N SER A 421 -12.90 65.58 18.94
CA SER A 421 -13.26 65.32 20.36
C SER A 421 -13.80 63.91 20.72
N GLY A 422 -13.65 63.42 21.96
CA GLY A 422 -12.85 63.93 23.08
C GLY A 422 -13.23 63.35 24.47
N ASN A 423 -12.22 63.28 25.35
CA ASN A 423 -12.20 62.75 26.74
C ASN A 423 -12.11 61.21 26.89
N ASP A 424 -11.29 60.57 27.74
CA ASP A 424 -10.19 60.88 28.71
C ASP A 424 -10.43 60.27 30.11
N ARG A 425 -9.33 59.92 30.80
CA ARG A 425 -9.14 59.40 32.18
C ARG A 425 -9.12 57.88 32.44
N SER A 426 -8.17 57.54 33.30
CA SER A 426 -7.94 56.33 34.12
C SER A 426 -7.43 56.82 35.51
N PRO A 427 -7.04 56.00 36.52
CA PRO A 427 -6.95 54.53 36.60
C PRO A 427 -7.63 53.97 37.90
N GLU A 428 -7.00 52.98 38.56
CA GLU A 428 -7.36 52.30 39.83
C GLU A 428 -8.48 51.22 39.74
N SER A 429 -8.43 50.10 40.48
CA SER A 429 -7.44 49.54 41.43
C SER A 429 -7.36 48.00 41.36
N ILE A 430 -6.24 47.41 41.81
CA ILE A 430 -6.04 45.95 41.91
C ILE A 430 -6.60 45.41 43.24
N GLU A 431 -7.22 44.23 43.23
CA GLU A 431 -7.24 43.34 44.38
C GLU A 431 -7.01 41.88 43.93
N SER A 432 -6.34 41.07 44.77
CA SER A 432 -5.71 39.81 44.35
C SER A 432 -6.15 38.61 45.20
N LEU A 433 -6.42 37.47 44.56
CA LEU A 433 -6.58 36.17 45.22
C LEU A 433 -5.57 35.15 44.68
N PRO A 434 -5.09 34.21 45.52
CA PRO A 434 -3.82 33.52 45.26
C PRO A 434 -3.96 32.32 44.33
N ILE A 435 -3.33 32.39 43.15
CA ILE A 435 -3.01 31.21 42.36
C ILE A 435 -1.96 30.40 43.11
N LYS A 436 -2.32 29.20 43.59
CA LYS A 436 -1.32 28.16 43.90
C LYS A 436 -0.78 27.62 42.58
N ASN A 437 0.54 27.57 42.45
CA ASN A 437 1.22 27.13 41.23
C ASN A 437 0.67 25.79 40.73
N ALA A 438 0.14 25.80 39.51
CA ALA A 438 0.06 24.62 38.67
C ALA A 438 1.21 24.73 37.67
N ASP A 439 2.20 23.84 37.76
CA ASP A 439 3.36 23.86 36.87
C ASP A 439 2.96 23.42 35.45
N PHE A 440 2.65 24.39 34.60
CA PHE A 440 2.49 24.18 33.16
C PHE A 440 3.87 24.08 32.49
N GLY A 441 4.56 22.96 32.75
CA GLY A 441 5.89 22.63 32.25
C GLY A 441 5.93 21.29 31.49
N TYR A 442 6.92 21.14 30.62
CA TYR A 442 6.97 20.07 29.62
C TYR A 442 7.35 18.70 30.21
N SER A 443 6.49 17.70 29.99
CA SER A 443 6.74 16.26 30.13
C SER A 443 7.08 15.71 31.53
N SER A 444 6.03 15.26 32.24
CA SER A 444 6.11 14.00 32.98
C SER A 444 4.76 13.27 32.97
N ASN A 445 4.80 11.93 33.08
CA ASN A 445 3.65 11.06 32.83
C ASN A 445 2.49 11.22 33.81
N SER A 446 1.39 11.88 33.41
CA SER A 446 0.00 11.55 33.82
C SER A 446 -1.08 12.52 33.29
N VAL A 447 -0.69 13.71 32.84
CA VAL A 447 -1.62 14.84 32.66
C VAL A 447 -1.91 15.12 31.17
N SER A 448 -2.82 14.35 30.57
CA SER A 448 -3.55 14.79 29.38
C SER A 448 -4.92 15.34 29.78
N THR A 449 -5.55 16.18 28.95
CA THR A 449 -6.88 16.74 29.25
C THR A 449 -7.93 15.64 29.52
N LEU A 450 -7.85 14.51 28.80
CA LEU A 450 -8.67 13.31 29.04
C LEU A 450 -8.33 12.60 30.37
N GLY A 451 -7.07 12.63 30.81
CA GLY A 451 -6.64 12.13 32.12
C GLY A 451 -7.06 13.05 33.28
N ILE A 452 -7.17 14.36 33.04
CA ILE A 452 -7.77 15.31 33.98
C ILE A 452 -9.28 15.06 34.08
N LEU A 453 -9.99 14.98 32.94
CA LEU A 453 -11.43 14.70 32.90
C LEU A 453 -11.78 13.42 33.68
N ARG A 454 -11.10 12.29 33.39
CA ARG A 454 -11.30 11.03 34.14
C ARG A 454 -10.92 11.08 35.62
N LYS A 455 -10.13 12.07 36.06
CA LYS A 455 -9.84 12.32 37.49
C LYS A 455 -10.86 13.24 38.17
N ILE A 456 -11.58 14.04 37.38
CA ILE A 456 -12.73 14.84 37.84
C ILE A 456 -13.98 13.94 37.92
N GLU A 457 -14.11 12.97 37.02
CA GLU A 457 -15.14 11.89 37.03
C GLU A 457 -14.90 10.82 38.11
N GLY A 458 -14.25 11.17 39.23
CA GLY A 458 -13.97 10.26 40.33
C GLY A 458 -15.25 9.83 41.06
N GLU A 459 -15.50 8.51 41.06
CA GLU A 459 -16.57 7.86 41.83
C GLU A 459 -18.01 8.32 41.51
N GLY A 460 -18.40 8.14 40.25
CA GLY A 460 -19.69 7.48 39.97
C GLY A 460 -20.93 8.34 39.80
N GLU A 461 -21.02 9.07 38.69
CA GLU A 461 -22.30 9.21 37.97
C GLU A 461 -22.03 9.44 36.46
N LEU A 462 -22.82 8.82 35.58
CA LEU A 462 -22.72 9.03 34.13
C LEU A 462 -23.46 10.32 33.75
N LEU A 463 -22.78 11.25 33.07
CA LEU A 463 -23.35 12.51 32.59
C LEU A 463 -24.68 12.29 31.84
N PRO A 464 -25.84 12.72 32.39
CA PRO A 464 -27.15 12.44 31.82
C PRO A 464 -27.47 13.44 30.69
N GLY A 465 -26.87 13.27 29.51
CA GLY A 465 -26.96 14.28 28.43
C GLY A 465 -26.76 13.84 26.98
N MET A 466 -26.58 12.54 26.69
CA MET A 466 -26.42 12.05 25.29
C MET A 466 -27.19 10.75 25.06
N ASN A 467 -28.52 10.85 24.92
CA ASN A 467 -29.39 9.72 24.61
C ASN A 467 -30.29 10.02 23.40
N GLU A 468 -29.67 10.17 22.22
CA GLU A 468 -30.37 10.44 20.96
C GLU A 468 -30.63 9.15 20.16
N ASN A 469 -31.87 8.66 20.22
CA ASN A 469 -32.56 7.84 19.20
C ASN A 469 -31.76 6.70 18.53
N PHE A 470 -31.38 5.67 19.32
CA PHE A 470 -30.48 4.58 18.88
C PHE A 470 -31.16 3.24 18.52
N ASP A 471 -32.46 3.20 18.28
CA ASP A 471 -33.22 1.92 18.20
C ASP A 471 -32.99 1.17 16.87
N GLY A 472 -33.03 1.88 15.73
CA GLY A 472 -32.90 1.27 14.40
C GLY A 472 -31.51 0.69 14.10
N SER A 473 -30.44 1.30 14.63
CA SER A 473 -29.05 0.84 14.43
C SER A 473 -28.72 -0.38 15.29
N ASN A 474 -29.22 -0.43 16.52
CA ASN A 474 -29.02 -1.57 17.43
C ASN A 474 -29.66 -2.86 16.90
N PHE A 475 -30.83 -2.79 16.25
CA PHE A 475 -31.44 -3.95 15.58
C PHE A 475 -30.49 -4.56 14.54
N GLY A 476 -29.93 -3.71 13.66
CA GLY A 476 -29.00 -4.13 12.60
C GLY A 476 -27.69 -4.72 13.13
N MET A 477 -27.16 -4.17 14.23
CA MET A 477 -25.98 -4.73 14.91
C MET A 477 -26.30 -6.09 15.55
N ARG A 478 -27.42 -6.20 16.28
CA ARG A 478 -27.84 -7.44 16.97
C ARG A 478 -27.98 -8.61 16.01
N GLU A 479 -28.75 -8.46 14.93
CA GLU A 479 -29.01 -9.57 14.01
C GLU A 479 -27.77 -9.98 13.21
N ARG A 480 -26.86 -9.04 12.87
CA ARG A 480 -25.57 -9.37 12.26
C ARG A 480 -24.66 -10.15 13.22
N TYR A 481 -24.53 -9.68 14.47
CA TYR A 481 -23.71 -10.34 15.50
C TYR A 481 -24.22 -11.76 15.78
N LYS A 482 -25.54 -11.89 15.97
CA LYS A 482 -26.28 -13.15 16.14
C LYS A 482 -26.12 -14.09 14.94
N THR A 483 -25.98 -13.57 13.72
CA THR A 483 -25.72 -14.37 12.51
C THR A 483 -24.27 -14.87 12.48
N LEU A 484 -23.29 -14.04 12.82
CA LEU A 484 -21.88 -14.42 12.86
C LEU A 484 -21.59 -15.47 13.95
N VAL A 485 -22.10 -15.29 15.18
CA VAL A 485 -21.87 -16.27 16.27
C VAL A 485 -22.59 -17.60 16.06
N ARG A 486 -23.56 -17.68 15.13
CA ARG A 486 -24.18 -18.95 14.70
C ARG A 486 -23.28 -19.78 13.76
N LEU A 487 -22.19 -19.22 13.26
CA LEU A 487 -21.18 -19.94 12.47
C LEU A 487 -20.17 -20.68 13.37
N LEU A 488 -20.22 -20.48 14.70
CA LEU A 488 -19.43 -21.29 15.64
C LEU A 488 -19.93 -22.74 15.61
N PRO A 489 -19.03 -23.74 15.51
CA PRO A 489 -19.44 -25.14 15.54
C PRO A 489 -19.94 -25.55 16.92
N ALA A 490 -20.54 -26.75 17.02
CA ALA A 490 -21.03 -27.29 18.28
C ALA A 490 -19.90 -27.35 19.34
N ARG A 491 -20.27 -27.14 20.61
CA ARG A 491 -19.33 -27.01 21.75
C ARG A 491 -18.27 -28.12 21.81
N THR A 492 -18.64 -29.36 21.49
CA THR A 492 -17.74 -30.52 21.46
C THR A 492 -16.61 -30.43 20.42
N TYR A 493 -16.82 -29.70 19.32
CA TYR A 493 -15.76 -29.38 18.35
C TYR A 493 -14.89 -28.21 18.84
N VAL A 494 -15.53 -27.19 19.44
CA VAL A 494 -14.83 -26.02 19.99
C VAL A 494 -13.86 -26.43 21.10
N GLU A 495 -14.27 -27.32 22.01
CA GLU A 495 -13.44 -27.85 23.08
C GLU A 495 -12.23 -28.63 22.54
N LYS A 496 -12.44 -29.57 21.60
CA LYS A 496 -11.35 -30.33 20.95
C LYS A 496 -10.36 -29.45 20.18
N LEU A 497 -10.86 -28.46 19.43
CA LEU A 497 -10.01 -27.54 18.66
C LEU A 497 -9.26 -26.58 19.59
N ALA A 498 -9.85 -26.15 20.70
CA ALA A 498 -9.14 -25.38 21.74
C ALA A 498 -8.03 -26.20 22.40
N GLU A 499 -8.25 -27.49 22.67
CA GLU A 499 -7.21 -28.39 23.20
C GLU A 499 -6.00 -28.53 22.25
N ILE A 500 -6.25 -28.66 20.93
CA ILE A 500 -5.19 -28.61 19.91
C ILE A 500 -4.44 -27.27 19.96
N TYR A 501 -5.16 -26.14 20.08
CA TYR A 501 -4.54 -24.82 20.16
C TYR A 501 -3.58 -24.69 21.34
N PHE A 502 -4.04 -25.05 22.56
CA PHE A 502 -3.24 -24.87 23.76
C PHE A 502 -2.05 -25.85 23.84
N ARG A 503 -2.21 -27.08 23.34
CA ARG A 503 -1.12 -28.06 23.28
C ARG A 503 -0.06 -27.71 22.22
N ASP A 504 -0.47 -27.40 21.00
CA ASP A 504 0.44 -27.38 19.84
C ASP A 504 0.86 -25.96 19.39
N ILE A 505 0.05 -24.94 19.72
CA ILE A 505 0.20 -23.57 19.16
C ILE A 505 0.51 -22.53 20.24
N ASN A 506 -0.26 -22.47 21.34
CA ASN A 506 -0.21 -21.35 22.27
C ASN A 506 1.17 -21.14 22.90
N TRP A 507 1.91 -22.21 23.23
CA TRP A 507 3.24 -22.11 23.83
C TRP A 507 4.27 -21.36 22.97
N GLN A 508 4.04 -21.25 21.65
CA GLN A 508 4.96 -20.58 20.71
C GLN A 508 5.07 -19.06 20.94
N TYR A 509 4.08 -18.44 21.59
CA TYR A 509 4.07 -17.00 21.92
C TYR A 509 3.34 -16.67 23.25
N PHE A 510 2.76 -17.68 23.88
CA PHE A 510 2.08 -17.70 25.18
C PHE A 510 1.19 -16.48 25.48
N SER A 511 0.48 -15.96 24.48
CA SER A 511 -0.31 -14.74 24.66
C SER A 511 -1.65 -15.03 25.34
N ILE A 512 -2.37 -16.06 24.90
CA ILE A 512 -3.64 -16.44 25.51
C ILE A 512 -3.39 -17.20 26.81
N ASP A 513 -4.18 -16.87 27.81
CA ASP A 513 -4.16 -17.49 29.13
C ASP A 513 -5.23 -18.59 29.23
N GLU A 514 -4.83 -19.86 29.31
CA GLU A 514 -5.75 -21.00 29.15
C GLU A 514 -6.87 -21.07 30.21
N PRO A 515 -6.61 -20.93 31.53
CA PRO A 515 -7.69 -20.91 32.53
C PRO A 515 -8.70 -19.78 32.29
N VAL A 516 -8.23 -18.59 31.89
CA VAL A 516 -9.10 -17.43 31.60
C VAL A 516 -9.93 -17.69 30.35
N PHE A 517 -9.32 -18.24 29.29
CA PHE A 517 -10.02 -18.62 28.06
C PHE A 517 -11.09 -19.68 28.32
N ARG A 518 -10.77 -20.73 29.10
CA ARG A 518 -11.72 -21.80 29.42
C ARG A 518 -12.88 -21.28 30.29
N SER A 519 -12.62 -20.37 31.24
CA SER A 519 -13.67 -19.71 32.02
C SER A 519 -14.57 -18.82 31.15
N LEU A 520 -14.01 -18.02 30.23
CA LEU A 520 -14.80 -17.24 29.28
C LEU A 520 -15.61 -18.11 28.32
N MET A 521 -15.10 -19.28 27.95
CA MET A 521 -15.82 -20.27 27.12
C MET A 521 -16.99 -20.89 27.86
N GLU A 522 -16.83 -21.23 29.14
CA GLU A 522 -17.93 -21.70 29.99
C GLU A 522 -19.00 -20.61 30.15
N GLN A 523 -18.59 -19.38 30.52
CA GLN A 523 -19.48 -18.22 30.61
C GLN A 523 -20.24 -17.96 29.30
N TRP A 524 -19.56 -18.08 28.15
CA TRP A 524 -20.16 -17.90 26.81
C TRP A 524 -21.25 -18.93 26.53
N TYR A 525 -21.01 -20.21 26.84
CA TYR A 525 -22.04 -21.25 26.70
C TYR A 525 -23.13 -21.20 27.77
N SER A 526 -22.93 -20.43 28.85
CA SER A 526 -23.97 -20.10 29.84
C SER A 526 -24.77 -18.83 29.52
N VAL A 527 -24.47 -18.07 28.46
CA VAL A 527 -25.22 -16.86 28.08
C VAL A 527 -26.69 -17.21 27.77
N PRO A 528 -27.67 -16.61 28.48
CA PRO A 528 -29.08 -16.87 28.21
C PRO A 528 -29.49 -16.43 26.80
N PHE A 529 -30.26 -17.28 26.09
CA PHE A 529 -30.62 -17.09 24.68
C PHE A 529 -31.37 -15.77 24.39
N ASN A 530 -32.12 -15.24 25.37
CA ASN A 530 -32.79 -13.94 25.28
C ASN A 530 -31.80 -12.76 25.25
N VAL A 531 -30.60 -12.88 25.84
CA VAL A 531 -29.56 -11.84 25.74
C VAL A 531 -29.11 -11.67 24.28
N LEU A 532 -28.82 -12.77 23.59
CA LEU A 532 -28.37 -12.73 22.18
C LEU A 532 -29.49 -12.39 21.19
N THR A 533 -30.76 -12.62 21.54
CA THR A 533 -31.91 -12.41 20.62
C THR A 533 -32.72 -11.15 20.88
N THR A 534 -32.80 -10.66 22.13
CA THR A 534 -33.51 -9.45 22.51
C THR A 534 -32.53 -8.30 22.75
N SER A 535 -31.59 -8.46 23.69
CA SER A 535 -30.73 -7.36 24.16
C SER A 535 -29.54 -7.05 23.24
N GLY A 536 -29.01 -8.07 22.55
CA GLY A 536 -27.85 -7.96 21.67
C GLY A 536 -26.50 -7.85 22.39
N PRO A 537 -25.40 -7.68 21.62
CA PRO A 537 -24.03 -7.77 22.15
C PRO A 537 -23.69 -6.71 23.21
N GLN A 538 -24.36 -5.56 23.21
CA GLN A 538 -24.11 -4.48 24.16
C GLN A 538 -24.50 -4.86 25.61
N ALA A 539 -25.38 -5.85 25.79
CA ALA A 539 -25.74 -6.39 27.11
C ALA A 539 -24.73 -7.43 27.66
N LEU A 540 -23.66 -7.74 26.92
CA LEU A 540 -22.54 -8.55 27.38
C LEU A 540 -21.39 -7.67 27.88
N ASP A 541 -20.66 -8.17 28.87
CA ASP A 541 -19.36 -7.63 29.30
C ASP A 541 -18.37 -7.50 28.12
N PRO A 542 -17.53 -6.45 28.04
CA PRO A 542 -16.58 -6.23 26.93
C PRO A 542 -15.60 -7.39 26.61
N MET A 543 -15.24 -8.24 27.58
CA MET A 543 -14.46 -9.46 27.31
C MET A 543 -15.34 -10.53 26.69
N LEU A 544 -16.50 -10.81 27.28
CA LEU A 544 -17.43 -11.83 26.80
C LEU A 544 -18.06 -11.48 25.43
N ARG A 545 -18.23 -10.18 25.15
CA ARG A 545 -18.71 -9.61 23.88
C ARG A 545 -17.71 -9.80 22.73
N ALA A 546 -16.41 -9.71 23.02
CA ALA A 546 -15.36 -9.94 22.03
C ALA A 546 -14.97 -11.43 21.92
N PHE A 547 -15.33 -12.26 22.91
CA PHE A 547 -14.89 -13.65 23.02
C PHE A 547 -15.19 -14.55 21.81
N PRO A 548 -16.35 -14.45 21.13
CA PRO A 548 -16.60 -15.23 19.92
C PRO A 548 -15.61 -14.95 18.79
N ALA A 549 -15.06 -13.73 18.68
CA ALA A 549 -14.00 -13.44 17.71
C ALA A 549 -12.70 -14.15 18.08
N LEU A 550 -12.34 -14.20 19.37
CA LEU A 550 -11.17 -14.95 19.84
C LEU A 550 -11.35 -16.46 19.65
N LEU A 551 -12.55 -17.00 19.90
CA LEU A 551 -12.89 -18.40 19.56
C LEU A 551 -12.59 -18.66 18.08
N PHE A 552 -13.19 -17.88 17.17
CA PHE A 552 -13.00 -18.07 15.73
C PHE A 552 -11.53 -18.10 15.30
N GLN A 553 -10.68 -17.19 15.81
CA GLN A 553 -9.25 -17.18 15.46
C GLN A 553 -8.48 -18.38 16.06
N VAL A 554 -8.85 -18.83 17.27
CA VAL A 554 -8.31 -20.05 17.89
C VAL A 554 -8.69 -21.29 17.07
N LEU A 555 -9.97 -21.42 16.69
CA LEU A 555 -10.47 -22.55 15.88
C LEU A 555 -9.81 -22.57 14.49
N ALA A 556 -9.73 -21.42 13.81
CA ALA A 556 -9.02 -21.27 12.54
C ALA A 556 -7.55 -21.70 12.64
N SER A 557 -6.86 -21.28 13.71
CA SER A 557 -5.47 -21.69 13.95
C SER A 557 -5.34 -23.20 14.12
N SER A 558 -6.23 -23.84 14.90
CA SER A 558 -6.20 -25.29 15.12
C SER A 558 -6.50 -26.11 13.88
N LEU A 559 -7.39 -25.63 12.99
CA LEU A 559 -7.69 -26.31 11.72
C LEU A 559 -6.46 -26.37 10.78
N LEU A 560 -5.48 -25.47 10.91
CA LEU A 560 -4.22 -25.57 10.18
C LEU A 560 -3.28 -26.67 10.72
N TYR A 561 -3.44 -27.06 11.99
CA TYR A 561 -2.57 -27.92 12.80
C TYR A 561 -3.23 -29.25 13.23
N LEU A 562 -4.31 -29.69 12.57
CA LEU A 562 -4.99 -30.95 12.92
C LEU A 562 -3.99 -32.12 12.98
N PRO A 563 -3.93 -32.87 14.10
CA PRO A 563 -3.11 -34.07 14.18
C PRO A 563 -3.61 -35.17 13.24
N GLU A 564 -2.68 -35.93 12.68
CA GLU A 564 -2.96 -37.06 11.80
C GLU A 564 -3.90 -38.08 12.47
N GLY A 565 -4.94 -38.51 11.75
CA GLY A 565 -5.99 -39.40 12.24
C GLY A 565 -7.09 -38.70 13.03
N THR A 566 -7.10 -37.36 13.11
CA THR A 566 -8.20 -36.59 13.71
C THR A 566 -9.13 -35.95 12.68
N GLU A 567 -8.74 -35.94 11.41
CA GLU A 567 -9.47 -35.32 10.30
C GLU A 567 -10.93 -35.81 10.20
N GLU A 568 -11.16 -37.13 10.31
CA GLU A 568 -12.50 -37.73 10.30
C GLU A 568 -13.43 -37.17 11.40
N THR A 569 -12.88 -36.79 12.56
CA THR A 569 -13.67 -36.14 13.63
C THR A 569 -14.22 -34.78 13.18
N PHE A 570 -13.47 -34.04 12.35
CA PHE A 570 -13.81 -32.67 11.96
C PHE A 570 -14.40 -32.57 10.55
N GLU A 571 -14.40 -33.64 9.75
CA GLU A 571 -14.88 -33.64 8.36
C GLU A 571 -16.31 -33.12 8.23
N SER A 572 -17.17 -33.42 9.22
CA SER A 572 -18.56 -32.93 9.30
C SER A 572 -18.72 -31.41 9.48
N LEU A 573 -17.63 -30.66 9.70
CA LEU A 573 -17.64 -29.19 9.73
C LEU A 573 -17.58 -28.57 8.34
N LYS A 574 -17.17 -29.34 7.31
CA LYS A 574 -17.16 -28.89 5.91
C LYS A 574 -18.57 -28.97 5.34
N TYR A 575 -19.01 -27.91 4.68
CA TYR A 575 -20.34 -27.88 4.03
C TYR A 575 -20.34 -28.46 2.59
N THR A 576 -19.17 -28.78 2.04
CA THR A 576 -19.03 -29.46 0.73
C THR A 576 -17.80 -30.38 0.74
N SER A 577 -17.89 -31.51 0.03
CA SER A 577 -16.90 -32.60 0.07
C SER A 577 -15.56 -32.28 -0.63
N ASN A 578 -15.49 -31.18 -1.38
CA ASN A 578 -14.27 -30.67 -2.00
C ASN A 578 -13.58 -29.54 -1.20
N MET A 579 -14.07 -29.23 0.01
CA MET A 579 -13.52 -28.18 0.88
C MET A 579 -12.29 -28.70 1.64
N ALA A 580 -11.21 -27.93 1.67
CA ALA A 580 -10.06 -28.19 2.53
C ALA A 580 -10.31 -27.67 3.96
N PHE A 581 -9.58 -28.20 4.96
CA PHE A 581 -9.65 -27.63 6.32
C PHE A 581 -9.04 -26.23 6.38
N GLU A 582 -8.11 -25.94 5.47
CA GLU A 582 -7.54 -24.65 5.19
C GLU A 582 -8.61 -23.62 4.78
N ASP A 583 -9.55 -23.98 3.91
CA ASP A 583 -10.63 -23.10 3.46
C ASP A 583 -11.57 -22.76 4.64
N LEU A 584 -11.96 -23.78 5.42
CA LEU A 584 -12.78 -23.61 6.62
C LEU A 584 -12.07 -22.76 7.69
N ALA A 585 -10.73 -22.86 7.78
CA ALA A 585 -9.93 -22.03 8.65
C ALA A 585 -9.94 -20.55 8.23
N PHE A 586 -9.91 -20.26 6.92
CA PHE A 586 -10.12 -18.91 6.41
C PHE A 586 -11.53 -18.40 6.74
N ASP A 587 -12.59 -19.17 6.47
CA ASP A 587 -13.98 -18.80 6.78
C ASP A 587 -14.18 -18.45 8.27
N TYR A 588 -13.60 -19.26 9.17
CA TYR A 588 -13.60 -18.98 10.60
C TYR A 588 -12.79 -17.72 10.93
N SER A 589 -11.61 -17.54 10.34
CA SER A 589 -10.79 -16.34 10.57
C SER A 589 -11.51 -15.05 10.12
N GLU A 590 -12.14 -15.04 8.94
CA GLU A 590 -12.92 -13.90 8.46
C GLU A 590 -14.21 -13.67 9.26
N SER A 591 -14.84 -14.73 9.79
CA SER A 591 -15.95 -14.62 10.74
C SER A 591 -15.52 -13.89 12.03
N GLY A 592 -14.32 -14.21 12.54
CA GLY A 592 -13.73 -13.52 13.69
C GLY A 592 -13.43 -12.04 13.40
N VAL A 593 -12.84 -11.72 12.25
CA VAL A 593 -12.60 -10.32 11.81
C VAL A 593 -13.92 -9.56 11.66
N SER A 594 -14.94 -10.19 11.08
CA SER A 594 -16.28 -9.62 10.89
C SER A 594 -16.96 -9.24 12.21
N ILE A 595 -16.78 -10.03 13.27
CA ILE A 595 -17.28 -9.70 14.61
C ILE A 595 -16.56 -8.47 15.18
N LEU A 596 -15.23 -8.39 15.10
CA LEU A 596 -14.50 -7.21 15.61
C LEU A 596 -14.85 -5.94 14.83
N SER A 597 -14.98 -6.05 13.50
CA SER A 597 -15.42 -4.96 12.62
C SER A 597 -16.83 -4.46 12.98
N LEU A 598 -17.75 -5.37 13.29
CA LEU A 598 -19.12 -5.06 13.70
C LEU A 598 -19.23 -4.41 15.09
N LEU A 599 -18.39 -4.83 16.04
CA LEU A 599 -18.33 -4.24 17.38
C LEU A 599 -17.64 -2.86 17.38
N GLY A 600 -16.70 -2.65 16.46
CA GLY A 600 -15.94 -1.41 16.32
C GLY A 600 -14.92 -1.20 17.44
N LYS A 601 -14.48 0.06 17.60
CA LYS A 601 -13.37 0.44 18.51
C LYS A 601 -13.83 1.04 19.85
N ARG A 602 -15.14 1.05 20.13
CA ARG A 602 -15.69 1.54 21.42
C ARG A 602 -15.80 0.37 22.40
N GLN A 603 -15.43 0.59 23.67
CA GLN A 603 -15.45 -0.44 24.73
C GLN A 603 -14.67 -1.72 24.35
N MET A 604 -13.47 -1.57 23.77
CA MET A 604 -12.57 -2.71 23.50
C MET A 604 -12.05 -3.33 24.80
N SER A 605 -11.69 -4.61 24.73
CA SER A 605 -11.11 -5.37 25.85
C SER A 605 -9.83 -6.07 25.44
N ILE A 606 -9.11 -6.69 26.40
CA ILE A 606 -7.92 -7.49 26.08
C ILE A 606 -8.23 -8.67 25.13
N ILE A 607 -9.49 -9.11 25.08
CA ILE A 607 -9.97 -10.15 24.17
C ILE A 607 -10.06 -9.62 22.72
N THR A 608 -10.39 -8.35 22.51
CA THR A 608 -10.28 -7.66 21.21
C THR A 608 -8.84 -7.70 20.69
N VAL A 609 -7.88 -7.33 21.55
CA VAL A 609 -6.44 -7.30 21.23
C VAL A 609 -5.91 -8.71 20.96
N LEU A 610 -6.27 -9.70 21.80
CA LEU A 610 -5.87 -11.09 21.61
C LEU A 610 -6.44 -11.65 20.30
N ALA A 611 -7.69 -11.35 19.94
CA ALA A 611 -8.26 -11.81 18.67
C ALA A 611 -7.54 -11.20 17.47
N GLY A 612 -7.20 -9.91 17.53
CA GLY A 612 -6.34 -9.26 16.53
C GLY A 612 -4.94 -9.91 16.44
N TRP A 613 -4.34 -10.24 17.57
CA TRP A 613 -3.03 -10.91 17.62
C TRP A 613 -3.08 -12.35 17.04
N VAL A 614 -4.09 -13.16 17.38
CA VAL A 614 -4.21 -14.50 16.78
C VAL A 614 -4.48 -14.41 15.28
N ARG A 615 -5.24 -13.41 14.81
CA ARG A 615 -5.40 -13.16 13.37
C ARG A 615 -4.06 -12.88 12.68
N ALA A 616 -3.16 -12.09 13.29
CA ALA A 616 -1.80 -11.90 12.77
C ALA A 616 -0.98 -13.21 12.76
N ALA A 617 -1.12 -14.02 13.81
CA ALA A 617 -0.47 -15.34 13.88
C ALA A 617 -0.99 -16.29 12.78
N PHE A 618 -2.31 -16.36 12.58
CA PHE A 618 -2.96 -17.12 11.51
C PHE A 618 -2.47 -16.70 10.12
N LEU A 619 -2.47 -15.40 9.82
CA LEU A 619 -1.97 -14.85 8.56
C LEU A 619 -0.49 -15.20 8.33
N LYS A 620 0.34 -15.14 9.37
CA LYS A 620 1.74 -15.59 9.29
C LYS A 620 1.83 -17.10 8.98
N TYR A 621 1.00 -17.94 9.59
CA TYR A 621 0.97 -19.40 9.32
C TYR A 621 0.42 -19.78 7.94
N THR A 622 -0.36 -18.90 7.28
CA THR A 622 -0.84 -19.12 5.89
C THR A 622 0.05 -18.47 4.83
N GLY A 623 1.11 -17.74 5.23
CA GLY A 623 2.06 -17.08 4.34
C GLY A 623 1.71 -15.63 3.97
N MET A 624 0.66 -15.07 4.57
CA MET A 624 0.18 -13.69 4.35
C MET A 624 0.92 -12.70 5.27
N VAL A 625 2.21 -12.51 4.98
CA VAL A 625 3.16 -11.81 5.88
C VAL A 625 2.90 -10.30 5.97
N THR A 626 2.58 -9.67 4.84
CA THR A 626 2.29 -8.24 4.77
C THR A 626 1.02 -7.92 5.57
N GLU A 627 -0.01 -8.74 5.41
CA GLU A 627 -1.29 -8.64 6.11
C GLU A 627 -1.12 -8.92 7.61
N ALA A 628 -0.26 -9.87 7.98
CA ALA A 628 0.12 -10.09 9.37
C ALA A 628 0.77 -8.84 9.99
N TRP A 629 1.68 -8.15 9.28
CA TRP A 629 2.28 -6.89 9.74
C TRP A 629 1.23 -5.77 9.92
N HIS A 630 0.33 -5.56 8.96
CA HIS A 630 -0.78 -4.61 9.09
C HIS A 630 -1.71 -4.94 10.28
N GLN A 631 -1.94 -6.23 10.54
CA GLN A 631 -2.72 -6.70 11.69
C GLN A 631 -1.97 -6.53 13.02
N VAL A 632 -0.64 -6.69 13.08
CA VAL A 632 0.18 -6.37 14.28
C VAL A 632 0.06 -4.90 14.62
N GLY A 633 0.31 -3.99 13.67
CA GLY A 633 0.21 -2.54 13.90
C GLY A 633 -1.20 -2.10 14.31
N THR A 634 -2.24 -2.77 13.82
CA THR A 634 -3.63 -2.54 14.27
C THR A 634 -3.88 -3.06 15.69
N SER A 635 -3.36 -4.24 16.02
CA SER A 635 -3.49 -4.84 17.37
C SER A 635 -2.70 -4.04 18.41
N ILE A 636 -1.61 -3.39 18.03
CA ILE A 636 -0.85 -2.46 18.86
C ILE A 636 -1.63 -1.19 19.17
N ARG A 637 -2.31 -0.59 18.19
CA ARG A 637 -3.20 0.57 18.42
C ARG A 637 -4.37 0.21 19.35
N ASP A 638 -4.97 -0.97 19.15
CA ASP A 638 -6.03 -1.46 20.04
C ASP A 638 -5.51 -1.72 21.47
N ALA A 639 -4.29 -2.23 21.61
CA ALA A 639 -3.61 -2.40 22.89
C ALA A 639 -3.26 -1.06 23.57
N GLN A 640 -2.87 -0.05 22.79
CA GLN A 640 -2.59 1.29 23.30
C GLN A 640 -3.86 1.94 23.87
N GLU A 641 -5.00 1.84 23.18
CA GLU A 641 -6.29 2.37 23.63
C GLU A 641 -6.73 1.77 24.98
N ILE A 642 -6.59 0.45 25.18
CA ILE A 642 -6.87 -0.20 26.47
C ILE A 642 -5.70 -0.16 27.47
N GLY A 643 -4.69 0.67 27.20
CA GLY A 643 -3.61 1.02 28.13
C GLY A 643 -2.55 -0.06 28.37
N LEU A 644 -2.38 -1.06 27.50
CA LEU A 644 -1.37 -2.13 27.68
C LEU A 644 0.08 -1.61 27.69
N HIS A 645 0.30 -0.40 27.20
CA HIS A 645 1.59 0.29 27.17
C HIS A 645 1.96 1.06 28.46
N ARG A 646 1.09 1.07 29.49
CA ARG A 646 1.25 1.90 30.71
C ARG A 646 1.10 1.09 31.98
N ASP A 647 2.12 1.00 32.82
CA ASP A 647 2.05 0.26 34.10
C ASP A 647 0.98 0.81 35.05
N GLN A 648 0.66 2.10 34.97
CA GLN A 648 -0.41 2.74 35.75
C GLN A 648 -1.82 2.27 35.33
N MET A 649 -1.95 1.54 34.23
CA MET A 649 -3.19 0.96 33.73
C MET A 649 -3.27 -0.57 33.99
N ASP A 650 -2.33 -1.14 34.74
CA ASP A 650 -2.46 -2.53 35.21
C ASP A 650 -3.32 -2.59 36.48
N PRO A 651 -4.17 -3.62 36.66
CA PRO A 651 -4.93 -3.82 37.88
C PRO A 651 -4.01 -3.89 39.12
N GLN A 652 -4.28 -3.02 40.10
CA GLN A 652 -3.60 -3.02 41.39
C GLN A 652 -4.51 -3.60 42.47
N PRO A 653 -3.98 -4.36 43.45
CA PRO A 653 -4.70 -4.68 44.67
C PRO A 653 -5.18 -3.41 45.40
N SER A 654 -6.41 -3.44 45.91
CA SER A 654 -6.93 -2.41 46.83
C SER A 654 -6.77 -2.87 48.29
N PRO A 655 -6.83 -1.96 49.28
CA PRO A 655 -6.88 -2.34 50.70
C PRO A 655 -8.14 -3.11 51.12
N GLU A 656 -9.18 -3.12 50.29
CA GLU A 656 -10.46 -3.79 50.53
C GLU A 656 -10.57 -5.17 49.86
N ASP A 657 -9.63 -5.50 48.96
CA ASP A 657 -9.60 -6.78 48.25
C ASP A 657 -9.34 -7.94 49.22
N SER A 658 -10.03 -9.07 49.03
CA SER A 658 -9.57 -10.32 49.62
C SER A 658 -8.23 -10.76 49.01
N THR A 659 -7.48 -11.60 49.73
CA THR A 659 -6.21 -12.17 49.25
C THR A 659 -6.36 -12.84 47.88
N GLU A 660 -7.50 -13.47 47.59
CA GLU A 660 -7.77 -14.12 46.31
C GLU A 660 -7.94 -13.12 45.15
N GLU A 661 -8.64 -12.01 45.39
CA GLU A 661 -8.87 -10.95 44.41
C GLU A 661 -7.60 -10.12 44.16
N ALA A 662 -6.85 -9.81 45.22
CA ALA A 662 -5.55 -9.16 45.13
C ALA A 662 -4.58 -9.97 44.26
N LEU A 663 -4.49 -11.29 44.49
CA LEU A 663 -3.67 -12.19 43.69
C LEU A 663 -4.16 -12.28 42.24
N GLU A 664 -5.47 -12.34 42.00
CA GLU A 664 -6.02 -12.36 40.65
C GLU A 664 -5.69 -11.08 39.86
N LYS A 665 -5.83 -9.90 40.47
CA LYS A 665 -5.43 -8.62 39.86
C LYS A 665 -3.94 -8.60 39.51
N MET A 666 -3.08 -9.10 40.38
CA MET A 666 -1.64 -9.24 40.11
C MET A 666 -1.35 -10.17 38.91
N TRP A 667 -2.03 -11.31 38.80
CA TRP A 667 -1.88 -12.20 37.63
C TRP A 667 -2.47 -11.62 36.33
N MET A 668 -3.53 -10.80 36.42
CA MET A 668 -4.02 -10.03 35.28
C MET A 668 -3.00 -8.98 34.81
N ALA A 669 -2.31 -8.30 35.72
CA ALA A 669 -1.23 -7.36 35.38
C ALA A 669 -0.09 -8.06 34.60
N GLN A 670 0.39 -9.22 35.06
CA GLN A 670 1.39 -10.01 34.32
C GLN A 670 0.90 -10.40 32.92
N SER A 671 -0.38 -10.76 32.80
CA SER A 671 -0.98 -11.14 31.51
C SER A 671 -1.04 -9.95 30.54
N ARG A 672 -1.32 -8.73 31.02
CA ARG A 672 -1.24 -7.49 30.21
C ARG A 672 0.19 -7.21 29.75
N ARG A 673 1.19 -7.32 30.65
CA ARG A 673 2.63 -7.14 30.32
C ARG A 673 3.10 -8.13 29.25
N ARG A 674 2.70 -9.40 29.39
CA ARG A 674 3.01 -10.48 28.45
C ARG A 674 2.49 -10.19 27.03
N VAL A 675 1.20 -9.83 26.90
CA VAL A 675 0.60 -9.52 25.58
C VAL A 675 1.27 -8.30 24.94
N TRP A 676 1.57 -7.25 25.70
CA TRP A 676 2.28 -6.07 25.18
C TRP A 676 3.70 -6.41 24.69
N MET A 677 4.46 -7.19 25.47
CA MET A 677 5.82 -7.62 25.11
C MET A 677 5.82 -8.49 23.84
N THR A 678 4.86 -9.42 23.69
CA THR A 678 4.73 -10.22 22.46
C THR A 678 4.42 -9.34 21.25
N LEU A 679 3.54 -8.34 21.38
CA LEU A 679 3.23 -7.40 20.29
C LEU A 679 4.46 -6.58 19.87
N LEU A 680 5.26 -6.07 20.82
CA LEU A 680 6.49 -5.34 20.52
C LEU A 680 7.55 -6.22 19.83
N GLY A 681 7.72 -7.47 20.27
CA GLY A 681 8.62 -8.43 19.61
C GLY A 681 8.21 -8.72 18.17
N TRP A 682 6.91 -8.85 17.92
CA TRP A 682 6.37 -9.02 16.56
C TRP A 682 6.57 -7.78 15.70
N ASP A 683 6.28 -6.57 16.20
CA ASP A 683 6.47 -5.31 15.48
C ASP A 683 7.93 -5.11 15.05
N LEU A 684 8.87 -5.36 15.97
CA LEU A 684 10.30 -5.26 15.72
C LEU A 684 10.79 -6.28 14.70
N HIS A 685 10.42 -7.56 14.87
CA HIS A 685 10.88 -8.64 13.98
C HIS A 685 10.21 -8.61 12.59
N THR A 686 8.91 -8.30 12.50
CA THR A 686 8.22 -8.21 11.19
C THR A 686 8.58 -6.93 10.45
N GLY A 687 8.87 -5.84 11.15
CA GLY A 687 9.51 -4.66 10.55
C GLY A 687 10.87 -5.02 9.94
N ALA A 688 11.77 -5.64 10.72
CA ALA A 688 13.09 -6.05 10.24
C ALA A 688 13.04 -7.04 9.06
N VAL A 689 12.16 -8.05 9.08
CA VAL A 689 12.01 -9.02 7.97
C VAL A 689 11.54 -8.35 6.68
N LEU A 690 10.64 -7.38 6.76
CA LEU A 690 10.04 -6.73 5.59
C LEU A 690 10.75 -5.45 5.15
N GLY A 691 11.84 -5.03 5.82
CA GLY A 691 12.48 -3.73 5.60
C GLY A 691 11.58 -2.53 5.93
N ARG A 692 10.65 -2.69 6.89
CA ARG A 692 9.61 -1.69 7.22
C ARG A 692 9.83 -1.04 8.60
N PRO A 693 9.47 0.25 8.77
CA PRO A 693 9.47 0.90 10.07
C PRO A 693 8.61 0.16 11.11
N THR A 694 9.06 0.15 12.36
CA THR A 694 8.29 -0.38 13.50
C THR A 694 7.22 0.61 13.95
N SER A 695 6.07 0.11 14.38
CA SER A 695 4.97 0.92 14.93
C SER A 695 5.34 1.61 16.25
N VAL A 696 6.24 1.03 17.02
CA VAL A 696 6.69 1.52 18.33
C VAL A 696 8.21 1.43 18.46
N ASP A 697 8.82 2.43 19.12
CA ASP A 697 10.16 2.30 19.69
C ASP A 697 10.04 1.90 21.16
N TYR A 698 10.40 0.66 21.49
CA TYR A 698 10.26 0.16 22.86
C TYR A 698 11.11 0.93 23.87
N ARG A 699 12.20 1.59 23.43
CA ARG A 699 13.08 2.40 24.28
C ARG A 699 12.39 3.67 24.79
N LEU A 700 11.33 4.11 24.11
CA LEU A 700 10.49 5.24 24.50
C LEU A 700 9.29 4.83 25.37
N VAL A 701 9.03 3.53 25.54
CA VAL A 701 7.88 3.00 26.29
C VAL A 701 8.38 2.36 27.59
N ASN A 702 8.43 3.14 28.66
CA ASN A 702 8.78 2.64 30.00
C ASN A 702 7.65 1.78 30.58
N ARG A 703 7.72 0.48 30.30
CA ARG A 703 6.78 -0.58 30.70
C ARG A 703 7.54 -1.69 31.41
N THR A 704 7.10 -2.09 32.59
CA THR A 704 7.70 -3.19 33.34
C THR A 704 7.48 -4.52 32.61
N PRO A 705 8.54 -5.35 32.41
CA PRO A 705 8.39 -6.67 31.79
C PRO A 705 7.54 -7.63 32.65
N PRO A 706 7.01 -8.73 32.06
CA PRO A 706 6.38 -9.80 32.83
C PRO A 706 7.41 -10.57 33.65
N VAL A 707 7.01 -11.03 34.85
CA VAL A 707 7.85 -11.85 35.74
C VAL A 707 7.86 -13.30 35.25
N ASP A 708 9.04 -13.87 34.96
CA ASP A 708 9.18 -15.30 34.64
C ASP A 708 8.81 -16.12 35.88
N SER A 709 7.69 -16.82 35.82
CA SER A 709 7.05 -17.44 36.98
C SER A 709 6.37 -18.75 36.59
N ILE A 710 6.47 -19.77 37.46
CA ILE A 710 5.78 -21.05 37.25
C ILE A 710 4.26 -20.78 37.24
N ILE A 711 3.57 -21.28 36.23
CA ILE A 711 2.13 -21.08 36.07
C ILE A 711 1.38 -21.99 37.05
N PRO A 712 0.67 -21.46 38.07
CA PRO A 712 0.02 -22.30 39.06
C PRO A 712 -1.34 -22.83 38.55
N LYS A 713 -1.77 -23.96 39.11
CA LYS A 713 -3.10 -24.55 38.82
C LYS A 713 -4.26 -23.68 39.32
N ASP A 714 -4.08 -22.99 40.44
CA ASP A 714 -4.99 -21.96 40.94
C ASP A 714 -4.19 -20.69 41.24
N ARG A 715 -4.53 -19.60 40.53
CA ARG A 715 -3.89 -18.29 40.64
C ARG A 715 -4.40 -17.45 41.81
N ARG A 716 -5.63 -17.68 42.24
CA ARG A 716 -6.24 -16.98 43.38
C ARG A 716 -5.58 -17.39 44.71
N LYS A 717 -4.88 -18.53 44.73
CA LYS A 717 -4.18 -19.05 45.92
C LYS A 717 -2.65 -19.03 45.82
N SER A 718 -2.10 -18.51 44.72
CA SER A 718 -0.67 -18.60 44.43
C SER A 718 -0.05 -17.22 44.16
N PRO A 719 0.94 -16.76 44.96
CA PRO A 719 1.68 -15.54 44.68
C PRO A 719 2.54 -15.70 43.41
N ILE A 720 2.85 -14.57 42.77
CA ILE A 720 3.82 -14.53 41.67
C ILE A 720 5.21 -14.68 42.28
N ILE A 721 5.87 -15.79 42.00
CA ILE A 721 7.25 -16.08 42.43
C ILE A 721 8.13 -16.12 41.18
N GLN A 722 9.25 -15.40 41.22
CA GLN A 722 10.27 -15.43 40.19
C GLN A 722 10.89 -16.84 40.11
N ARG A 723 10.85 -17.45 38.92
CA ARG A 723 11.40 -18.78 38.63
C ARG A 723 12.92 -18.79 38.82
N GLY A 724 13.44 -19.81 39.51
CA GLY A 724 14.87 -20.08 39.68
C GLY A 724 15.46 -21.00 38.61
N GLU A 725 16.78 -21.18 38.61
CA GLU A 725 17.49 -21.95 37.56
C GLU A 725 17.19 -23.46 37.57
N ASN A 726 16.78 -24.02 38.70
CA ASN A 726 16.42 -25.45 38.82
C ASN A 726 14.93 -25.73 38.60
N ASP A 727 14.10 -24.69 38.47
CA ASP A 727 12.67 -24.85 38.17
C ASP A 727 12.45 -25.06 36.66
N PRO A 728 11.48 -25.90 36.26
CA PRO A 728 11.21 -26.17 34.86
C PRO A 728 10.90 -24.88 34.08
N PRO A 729 11.51 -24.67 32.90
CA PRO A 729 11.27 -23.49 32.08
C PRO A 729 9.80 -23.46 31.62
N THR A 730 9.23 -22.27 31.53
CA THR A 730 7.85 -22.07 31.10
C THR A 730 7.79 -21.53 29.67
N PRO A 731 6.62 -21.58 28.99
CA PRO A 731 6.42 -20.85 27.75
C PRO A 731 6.68 -19.33 27.89
N LEU A 732 6.50 -18.75 29.09
CA LEU A 732 6.88 -17.36 29.37
C LEU A 732 8.40 -17.18 29.41
N THR A 733 9.15 -18.12 29.99
CA THR A 733 10.63 -18.13 29.96
C THR A 733 11.16 -18.07 28.53
N ARG A 734 10.55 -18.86 27.62
CA ARG A 734 10.85 -18.84 26.19
C ARG A 734 10.58 -17.47 25.56
N VAL A 735 9.39 -16.90 25.80
CA VAL A 735 8.95 -15.63 25.19
C VAL A 735 9.75 -14.42 25.71
N ILE A 736 10.14 -14.42 26.99
CA ILE A 736 11.09 -13.44 27.55
C ILE A 736 12.44 -13.56 26.85
N TRP A 737 13.00 -14.78 26.71
CA TRP A 737 14.27 -14.94 26.00
C TRP A 737 14.19 -14.53 24.52
N SER A 738 13.08 -14.84 23.83
CA SER A 738 12.85 -14.34 22.47
C SER A 738 12.86 -12.81 22.41
N TRP A 739 12.27 -12.13 23.39
CA TRP A 739 12.29 -10.66 23.48
C TRP A 739 13.70 -10.13 23.69
N GLU A 740 14.48 -10.70 24.62
CA GLU A 740 15.88 -10.32 24.83
C GLU A 740 16.74 -10.49 23.56
N VAL A 741 16.55 -11.59 22.82
CA VAL A 741 17.24 -11.83 21.54
C VAL A 741 16.78 -10.85 20.45
N MET A 742 15.53 -10.39 20.43
CA MET A 742 15.04 -9.46 19.40
C MET A 742 15.47 -8.00 19.62
N LYS A 743 15.78 -7.56 20.85
CA LYS A 743 16.13 -6.16 21.16
C LYS A 743 17.19 -5.53 20.24
N PRO A 744 18.34 -6.18 19.93
CA PRO A 744 19.40 -5.57 19.12
C PRO A 744 18.98 -5.19 17.70
N LEU A 745 17.90 -5.80 17.16
CA LEU A 745 17.32 -5.38 15.88
C LEU A 745 16.97 -3.89 15.86
N ARG A 746 16.67 -3.26 17.01
CA ARG A 746 16.38 -1.82 17.04
C ARG A 746 17.62 -0.96 16.83
N GLU A 747 18.80 -1.39 17.28
CA GLU A 747 20.04 -0.70 16.95
C GLU A 747 20.48 -0.98 15.50
N ILE A 748 20.22 -2.19 14.97
CA ILE A 748 20.45 -2.52 13.55
C ILE A 748 19.57 -1.64 12.63
N LEU A 749 18.27 -1.53 12.90
CA LEU A 749 17.34 -0.66 12.17
C LEU A 749 17.63 0.85 12.33
N ASP A 750 18.40 1.25 13.35
CA ASP A 750 18.91 2.62 13.46
C ASP A 750 20.17 2.83 12.62
N LEU A 751 21.05 1.82 12.51
CA LEU A 751 22.25 1.87 11.66
C LEU A 751 21.93 1.91 10.17
N GLU A 752 20.85 1.26 9.71
CA GLU A 752 20.45 1.27 8.30
C GLU A 752 20.19 2.70 7.77
N LYS A 753 19.83 3.64 8.66
CA LYS A 753 19.64 5.07 8.34
C LYS A 753 20.97 5.80 8.05
N GLU A 754 22.11 5.20 8.37
CA GLU A 754 23.45 5.69 8.03
C GLU A 754 23.95 5.15 6.67
N GLY A 755 23.21 4.23 6.04
CA GLY A 755 23.51 3.63 4.74
C GLY A 755 24.45 2.40 4.80
N PRO A 756 24.82 1.82 3.64
CA PRO A 756 25.67 0.62 3.55
C PRO A 756 27.02 0.71 4.26
N PHE A 757 27.54 1.93 4.40
CA PHE A 757 28.84 2.23 5.00
C PHE A 757 28.67 3.15 6.21
N PRO A 758 28.23 2.62 7.37
CA PRO A 758 28.07 3.42 8.58
C PRO A 758 29.42 4.07 8.94
N LYS A 759 29.40 5.38 9.17
CA LYS A 759 30.60 6.22 9.36
C LYS A 759 31.40 5.86 10.61
N ASP A 760 30.80 5.11 11.52
CA ASP A 760 31.36 4.63 12.77
C ASP A 760 31.10 3.13 12.90
N PHE A 761 32.11 2.33 12.51
CA PHE A 761 32.04 0.87 12.59
C PHE A 761 32.07 0.33 14.03
N SER A 762 32.42 1.15 15.04
CA SER A 762 32.41 0.71 16.44
C SER A 762 30.99 0.39 16.95
N LYS A 763 29.97 0.98 16.33
CA LYS A 763 28.55 0.61 16.56
C LYS A 763 28.26 -0.82 16.10
N VAL A 764 28.77 -1.21 14.93
CA VAL A 764 28.63 -2.58 14.40
C VAL A 764 29.35 -3.57 15.32
N GLU A 765 30.55 -3.22 15.78
CA GLU A 765 31.31 -4.04 16.75
C GLU A 765 30.59 -4.16 18.11
N LYS A 766 30.01 -3.07 18.64
CA LYS A 766 29.16 -3.10 19.85
C LYS A 766 28.03 -4.12 19.70
N ILE A 767 27.22 -4.00 18.64
CA ILE A 767 26.05 -4.87 18.44
C ILE A 767 26.50 -6.32 18.20
N HIS A 768 27.56 -6.56 17.43
CA HIS A 768 28.11 -7.90 17.23
C HIS A 768 28.54 -8.55 18.56
N LYS A 769 29.21 -7.79 19.43
CA LYS A 769 29.59 -8.24 20.78
C LYS A 769 28.39 -8.50 21.68
N GLU A 770 27.33 -7.69 21.57
CA GLU A 770 26.05 -7.89 22.27
C GLU A 770 25.33 -9.16 21.81
N LEU A 771 25.36 -9.48 20.50
CA LEU A 771 24.84 -10.73 19.95
C LEU A 771 25.65 -11.96 20.39
N LEU A 772 26.99 -11.86 20.47
CA LEU A 772 27.85 -12.94 21.02
C LEU A 772 27.60 -13.17 22.52
N ASP A 773 27.41 -12.11 23.31
CA ASP A 773 27.04 -12.20 24.73
C ASP A 773 25.63 -12.81 24.91
N LEU A 774 24.66 -12.44 24.07
CA LEU A 774 23.35 -13.11 24.00
C LEU A 774 23.50 -14.60 23.66
N GLN A 775 24.37 -14.96 22.70
CA GLN A 775 24.65 -16.37 22.35
C GLN A 775 25.14 -17.14 23.58
N ALA A 776 26.17 -16.64 24.26
CA ALA A 776 26.75 -17.25 25.45
C ALA A 776 25.77 -17.35 26.63
N ARG A 777 24.90 -16.35 26.80
CA ARG A 777 23.86 -16.32 27.84
C ARG A 777 22.61 -17.15 27.51
N THR A 778 22.53 -17.84 26.38
CA THR A 778 21.40 -18.71 26.03
C THR A 778 21.08 -19.68 27.17
N PRO A 779 19.84 -19.71 27.71
CA PRO A 779 19.45 -20.58 28.82
C PRO A 779 19.73 -22.06 28.50
N PRO A 780 20.30 -22.86 29.43
CA PRO A 780 20.70 -24.25 29.15
C PRO A 780 19.64 -25.14 28.48
N PRO A 781 18.33 -25.08 28.84
CA PRO A 781 17.31 -25.90 28.17
C PRO A 781 17.04 -25.52 26.71
N PHE A 782 17.41 -24.29 26.31
CA PHE A 782 17.14 -23.71 24.98
C PHE A 782 18.33 -23.80 24.02
N ARG A 783 19.50 -24.29 24.47
CA ARG A 783 20.69 -24.42 23.62
C ARG A 783 20.50 -25.52 22.57
N LEU A 784 21.16 -25.35 21.43
CA LEU A 784 21.25 -26.39 20.39
C LEU A 784 22.34 -27.40 20.74
N GLU A 785 23.53 -26.90 21.11
CA GLU A 785 24.65 -27.70 21.60
C GLU A 785 24.56 -27.91 23.11
N ASN A 786 24.85 -29.13 23.56
CA ASN A 786 24.85 -29.53 24.98
C ASN A 786 23.63 -29.03 25.77
N PRO A 787 22.39 -29.28 25.30
CA PRO A 787 21.18 -28.82 25.97
C PRO A 787 21.00 -29.44 27.35
N ASP A 788 20.40 -28.68 28.27
CA ASP A 788 19.83 -29.23 29.48
C ASP A 788 18.50 -29.93 29.14
N THR A 789 18.50 -31.26 29.21
CA THR A 789 17.36 -32.13 28.90
C THR A 789 16.64 -32.65 30.14
N ARG A 790 17.00 -32.17 31.36
CA ARG A 790 16.40 -32.63 32.64
C ARG A 790 14.88 -32.51 32.67
N PHE A 791 14.32 -31.56 31.92
CA PHE A 791 12.90 -31.23 31.92
C PHE A 791 12.10 -31.88 30.77
N ASP A 792 12.74 -32.50 29.79
CA ASP A 792 12.11 -32.92 28.52
C ASP A 792 10.99 -33.97 28.70
N ASN A 793 11.10 -34.78 29.75
CA ASN A 793 10.13 -35.82 30.09
C ASN A 793 8.94 -35.29 30.92
N LEU A 794 8.90 -33.99 31.24
CA LEU A 794 7.77 -33.37 31.94
C LEU A 794 6.68 -32.97 30.91
N PRO A 795 5.40 -33.37 31.10
CA PRO A 795 4.31 -33.04 30.17
C PRO A 795 4.16 -31.53 29.87
N GLU A 796 4.41 -30.69 30.88
CA GLU A 796 4.41 -29.23 30.79
C GLU A 796 5.59 -28.64 30.00
N CYS A 797 6.62 -29.44 29.69
CA CYS A 797 7.84 -29.05 28.97
C CYS A 797 8.01 -29.74 27.61
N GLN A 798 7.01 -30.50 27.14
CA GLN A 798 7.05 -31.27 25.87
C GLN A 798 7.37 -30.42 24.61
N TRP A 799 7.30 -29.09 24.71
CA TRP A 799 7.63 -28.13 23.66
C TRP A 799 9.13 -27.80 23.57
N LEU A 800 9.96 -28.15 24.57
CA LEU A 800 11.40 -27.85 24.59
C LEU A 800 12.18 -28.36 23.36
N PRO A 801 11.95 -29.58 22.83
CA PRO A 801 12.64 -30.05 21.62
C PRO A 801 12.41 -29.15 20.40
N PHE A 802 11.22 -28.54 20.28
CA PHE A 802 10.90 -27.61 19.19
C PHE A 802 11.51 -26.22 19.37
N VAL A 803 11.94 -25.89 20.60
CA VAL A 803 12.52 -24.58 20.95
C VAL A 803 14.01 -24.51 20.67
N ARG A 804 14.74 -25.59 20.93
CA ARG A 804 16.21 -25.67 20.72
C ARG A 804 16.65 -25.34 19.29
N PRO A 805 15.98 -25.80 18.21
CA PRO A 805 16.35 -25.43 16.86
C PRO A 805 15.68 -24.13 16.36
N THR A 806 14.71 -23.54 17.09
CA THR A 806 14.00 -22.31 16.64
C THR A 806 14.45 -21.02 17.31
N LEU A 807 14.95 -21.05 18.55
CA LEU A 807 15.53 -19.85 19.18
C LEU A 807 16.86 -19.40 18.56
N PRO A 808 17.82 -20.28 18.20
CA PRO A 808 19.07 -19.87 17.55
C PRO A 808 18.83 -19.17 16.20
N GLN A 809 17.77 -19.52 15.48
CA GLN A 809 17.40 -18.89 14.21
C GLN A 809 17.16 -17.38 14.36
N LEU A 810 16.56 -16.94 15.48
CA LEU A 810 16.37 -15.51 15.78
C LEU A 810 17.72 -14.78 15.93
N LEU A 811 18.73 -15.46 16.49
CA LEU A 811 20.05 -14.87 16.71
C LEU A 811 20.89 -14.91 15.42
N SER A 812 20.83 -16.01 14.65
CA SER A 812 21.40 -16.11 13.30
C SER A 812 20.85 -15.01 12.40
N PHE A 813 19.53 -14.79 12.42
CA PHE A 813 18.86 -13.70 11.73
C PHE A 813 19.42 -12.31 12.11
N ASN A 814 19.66 -12.05 13.41
CA ASN A 814 20.30 -10.80 13.82
C ASN A 814 21.73 -10.64 13.30
N PHE A 815 22.54 -11.70 13.28
CA PHE A 815 23.89 -11.64 12.71
C PHE A 815 23.86 -11.42 11.19
N MET A 816 22.95 -12.09 10.47
CA MET A 816 22.66 -11.87 9.05
C MET A 816 22.16 -10.43 8.79
N ALA A 817 21.41 -9.83 9.72
CA ALA A 817 20.91 -8.47 9.57
C ALA A 817 21.97 -7.39 9.84
N LEU A 818 22.81 -7.62 10.85
CA LEU A 818 23.92 -6.73 11.22
C LEU A 818 25.04 -6.72 10.15
N HIS A 819 25.38 -7.89 9.61
CA HIS A 819 26.53 -8.05 8.74
C HIS A 819 26.13 -8.10 7.25
N ARG A 820 26.57 -7.08 6.51
CA ARG A 820 26.68 -7.08 5.03
C ARG A 820 27.65 -8.22 4.58
N PRO A 821 27.62 -8.68 3.31
CA PRO A 821 28.24 -9.95 2.88
C PRO A 821 29.73 -10.04 3.24
N ARG A 822 30.00 -10.86 4.25
CA ARG A 822 31.29 -11.12 4.91
C ARG A 822 31.19 -12.47 5.64
N TYR A 823 32.32 -13.01 6.09
CA TYR A 823 32.42 -14.26 6.86
C TYR A 823 31.32 -14.49 7.92
N GLU A 824 31.05 -13.50 8.79
CA GLU A 824 30.04 -13.66 9.86
C GLU A 824 28.61 -13.82 9.33
N ALA A 825 28.28 -13.20 8.19
CA ALA A 825 26.97 -13.33 7.54
C ALA A 825 26.81 -14.70 6.86
N LEU A 826 27.88 -15.17 6.20
CA LEU A 826 27.98 -16.52 5.64
C LEU A 826 27.81 -17.59 6.74
N LYS A 827 28.59 -17.46 7.82
CA LYS A 827 28.53 -18.37 8.97
C LYS A 827 27.14 -18.39 9.61
N ALA A 828 26.56 -17.24 9.91
CA ALA A 828 25.20 -17.16 10.47
C ALA A 828 24.14 -17.78 9.56
N SER A 829 24.31 -17.71 8.23
CA SER A 829 23.44 -18.37 7.26
C SER A 829 23.59 -19.90 7.27
N ILE A 830 24.79 -20.43 7.49
CA ILE A 830 25.03 -21.88 7.66
C ILE A 830 24.44 -22.35 9.01
N ASP A 831 24.70 -21.62 10.09
CA ASP A 831 24.15 -21.89 11.44
C ASP A 831 22.60 -21.93 11.40
N MET A 832 21.99 -20.98 10.68
CA MET A 832 20.56 -20.95 10.39
C MET A 832 20.10 -22.21 9.65
N LEU A 833 20.80 -22.65 8.60
CA LEU A 833 20.38 -23.77 7.76
C LEU A 833 20.52 -25.14 8.44
N GLU A 834 21.50 -25.34 9.34
CA GLU A 834 21.53 -26.51 10.23
C GLU A 834 20.41 -26.45 11.28
N ALA A 835 20.16 -25.29 11.90
CA ALA A 835 19.04 -25.12 12.83
C ALA A 835 17.69 -25.40 12.14
N GLN A 836 17.51 -25.01 10.88
CA GLN A 836 16.33 -25.32 10.07
C GLN A 836 16.23 -26.80 9.71
N LYS A 837 17.35 -27.47 9.43
CA LYS A 837 17.40 -28.93 9.16
C LYS A 837 16.99 -29.74 10.39
N LEU A 838 17.46 -29.35 11.58
CA LEU A 838 17.05 -29.95 12.85
C LEU A 838 15.61 -29.62 13.22
N TYR A 839 15.10 -28.42 12.90
CA TYR A 839 13.69 -28.10 13.11
C TYR A 839 12.77 -28.91 12.19
N TYR A 840 13.14 -29.05 10.91
CA TYR A 840 12.40 -29.84 9.94
C TYR A 840 12.31 -31.32 10.35
N SER A 841 13.40 -31.92 10.86
CA SER A 841 13.43 -33.35 11.21
C SER A 841 12.55 -33.75 12.41
N ILE A 842 12.07 -32.78 13.21
CA ILE A 842 11.18 -33.03 14.36
C ILE A 842 9.73 -32.58 14.12
N LEU A 843 9.43 -31.95 12.98
CA LEU A 843 8.08 -31.55 12.61
C LEU A 843 7.32 -32.68 11.91
N LYS A 844 6.00 -32.69 12.09
CA LYS A 844 5.09 -33.59 11.35
C LYS A 844 4.71 -32.96 10.00
N PRO A 845 4.37 -33.75 8.96
CA PRO A 845 4.01 -33.24 7.63
C PRO A 845 2.91 -32.16 7.60
N GLN A 846 1.98 -32.19 8.56
CA GLN A 846 0.92 -31.19 8.73
C GLN A 846 1.48 -29.80 9.13
N GLN A 847 2.61 -29.78 9.84
CA GLN A 847 3.26 -28.57 10.39
C GLN A 847 4.25 -27.91 9.41
N HIS A 848 4.47 -28.49 8.22
CA HIS A 848 5.34 -27.96 7.16
C HIS A 848 4.86 -26.61 6.57
N LYS A 849 3.67 -26.14 6.98
CA LYS A 849 3.10 -24.82 6.69
C LYS A 849 3.80 -23.67 7.43
N THR A 850 4.58 -23.95 8.49
CA THR A 850 5.15 -22.91 9.35
C THR A 850 6.02 -21.90 8.59
N PHE A 851 5.69 -20.62 8.73
CA PHE A 851 6.48 -19.47 8.26
C PHE A 851 7.98 -19.63 8.52
N THR A 852 8.32 -20.11 9.72
CA THR A 852 9.67 -20.24 10.22
C THR A 852 10.53 -21.14 9.33
N LEU A 853 9.98 -22.25 8.82
CA LEU A 853 10.70 -23.14 7.88
C LEU A 853 11.02 -22.44 6.56
N PHE A 854 10.12 -21.60 6.06
CA PHE A 854 10.29 -20.92 4.78
C PHE A 854 11.38 -19.84 4.87
N PHE A 855 11.17 -18.79 5.68
CA PHE A 855 12.03 -17.60 5.68
C PHE A 855 13.47 -17.92 6.05
N GLY A 856 13.71 -18.57 7.20
CA GLY A 856 15.09 -18.87 7.60
C GLY A 856 15.80 -19.90 6.71
N THR A 857 15.08 -20.69 5.90
CA THR A 857 15.73 -21.48 4.83
C THR A 857 16.03 -20.60 3.61
N PHE A 858 15.06 -19.81 3.16
CA PHE A 858 15.16 -19.01 1.93
C PHE A 858 16.20 -17.89 2.08
N ASP A 859 16.07 -17.03 3.10
CA ASP A 859 16.91 -15.85 3.30
C ASP A 859 18.40 -16.21 3.44
N ALA A 860 18.69 -17.31 4.15
CA ALA A 860 20.04 -17.83 4.31
C ALA A 860 20.61 -18.37 2.98
N ILE A 861 19.80 -19.05 2.16
CA ILE A 861 20.23 -19.46 0.82
C ILE A 861 20.45 -18.26 -0.11
N ILE A 862 19.60 -17.22 -0.07
CA ILE A 862 19.85 -15.99 -0.85
C ILE A 862 21.16 -15.34 -0.41
N MET A 863 21.41 -15.20 0.89
CA MET A 863 22.64 -14.60 1.42
C MET A 863 23.90 -15.37 0.99
N ILE A 864 23.88 -16.70 1.13
CA ILE A 864 24.97 -17.58 0.69
C ILE A 864 25.17 -17.48 -0.83
N ALA A 865 24.09 -17.47 -1.61
CA ALA A 865 24.16 -17.33 -3.07
C ALA A 865 24.79 -15.99 -3.48
N SER A 866 24.36 -14.89 -2.88
CA SER A 866 24.92 -13.55 -3.13
C SER A 866 26.43 -13.51 -2.87
N ILE A 867 26.89 -14.08 -1.75
CA ILE A 867 28.32 -14.16 -1.41
C ILE A 867 29.09 -14.97 -2.46
N TYR A 868 28.67 -16.21 -2.75
CA TYR A 868 29.44 -17.08 -3.66
C TYR A 868 29.27 -16.79 -5.15
N ILE A 869 28.28 -15.99 -5.56
CA ILE A 869 28.16 -15.52 -6.96
C ILE A 869 29.04 -14.27 -7.18
N LEU A 870 29.12 -13.34 -6.21
CA LEU A 870 29.98 -12.15 -6.30
C LEU A 870 31.44 -12.43 -5.97
N PHE A 871 31.69 -13.31 -4.99
CA PHE A 871 33.02 -13.61 -4.46
C PHE A 871 33.28 -15.13 -4.48
N PRO A 872 33.36 -15.82 -5.64
CA PRO A 872 33.35 -17.28 -5.71
C PRO A 872 34.62 -17.98 -5.16
N LYS A 873 35.57 -17.20 -4.65
CA LYS A 873 36.82 -17.64 -4.01
C LYS A 873 36.89 -17.28 -2.51
N GLU A 874 35.86 -16.65 -1.95
CA GLU A 874 35.74 -16.42 -0.52
C GLU A 874 35.39 -17.75 0.18
N HIS A 875 36.03 -18.05 1.31
CA HIS A 875 35.76 -19.26 2.12
C HIS A 875 35.59 -20.58 1.34
N PRO A 876 36.58 -21.00 0.51
CA PRO A 876 36.49 -22.23 -0.27
C PRO A 876 36.39 -23.49 0.60
N GLU A 877 36.83 -23.43 1.86
CA GLU A 877 36.69 -24.49 2.87
C GLU A 877 35.23 -24.77 3.26
N LEU A 878 34.31 -23.81 3.07
CA LEU A 878 32.88 -23.96 3.38
C LEU A 878 32.03 -24.40 2.17
N LEU A 879 32.58 -24.35 0.94
CA LEU A 879 31.87 -24.71 -0.30
C LEU A 879 31.19 -26.09 -0.28
N PRO A 880 31.78 -27.18 0.27
CA PRO A 880 31.12 -28.48 0.31
C PRO A 880 29.85 -28.47 1.16
N THR A 881 29.93 -27.89 2.36
CA THR A 881 28.82 -27.74 3.31
C THR A 881 27.72 -26.86 2.73
N VAL A 882 28.11 -25.73 2.13
CA VAL A 882 27.20 -24.80 1.44
C VAL A 882 26.43 -25.49 0.31
N ARG A 883 27.12 -26.27 -0.53
CA ARG A 883 26.47 -27.01 -1.63
C ARG A 883 25.47 -28.04 -1.12
N GLN A 884 25.81 -28.75 -0.05
CA GLN A 884 24.93 -29.71 0.60
C GLN A 884 23.67 -29.02 1.18
N HIS A 885 23.80 -27.81 1.72
CA HIS A 885 22.65 -27.02 2.17
C HIS A 885 21.73 -26.56 1.03
N PHE A 886 22.26 -26.20 -0.15
CA PHE A 886 21.40 -25.90 -1.31
C PHE A 886 20.54 -27.12 -1.69
N GLU A 887 21.13 -28.31 -1.73
CA GLU A 887 20.42 -29.54 -2.12
C GLU A 887 19.36 -29.92 -1.08
N TRP A 888 19.67 -29.85 0.21
CA TRP A 888 18.68 -30.02 1.29
C TRP A 888 17.59 -28.94 1.33
N ALA A 889 17.90 -27.70 0.92
CA ALA A 889 16.91 -26.62 0.84
C ALA A 889 15.90 -26.88 -0.29
N ILE A 890 16.37 -27.35 -1.44
CA ILE A 890 15.53 -27.73 -2.59
C ILE A 890 14.61 -28.90 -2.22
N GLU A 891 15.16 -30.02 -1.75
CA GLU A 891 14.38 -31.22 -1.33
C GLU A 891 13.29 -30.88 -0.29
N ARG A 892 13.64 -30.01 0.67
CA ARG A 892 12.70 -29.49 1.67
C ARG A 892 11.60 -28.64 1.04
N PHE A 893 11.93 -27.74 0.11
CA PHE A 893 10.96 -26.86 -0.53
C PHE A 893 10.02 -27.64 -1.47
N GLU A 894 10.52 -28.67 -2.14
CA GLU A 894 9.70 -29.60 -2.95
C GLU A 894 8.67 -30.31 -2.07
N THR A 895 9.10 -30.81 -0.91
CA THR A 895 8.20 -31.44 0.07
C THR A 895 7.21 -30.44 0.69
N MET A 896 7.66 -29.22 0.99
CA MET A 896 6.81 -28.16 1.57
C MET A 896 5.78 -27.62 0.58
N ALA A 897 6.09 -27.54 -0.72
CA ALA A 897 5.24 -26.95 -1.76
C ALA A 897 3.86 -27.60 -1.91
N ILE A 898 3.71 -28.84 -1.45
CA ILE A 898 2.43 -29.56 -1.38
C ILE A 898 1.42 -28.84 -0.46
N ARG A 899 1.90 -28.21 0.62
CA ARG A 899 1.06 -27.60 1.68
C ARG A 899 1.36 -26.12 1.97
N ASN A 900 2.48 -25.59 1.47
CA ASN A 900 2.95 -24.23 1.73
C ASN A 900 3.04 -23.44 0.41
N ARG A 901 2.19 -22.42 0.25
CA ARG A 901 2.08 -21.61 -0.98
C ARG A 901 3.36 -20.83 -1.29
N LEU A 902 4.05 -20.32 -0.25
CA LEU A 902 5.32 -19.61 -0.40
C LEU A 902 6.42 -20.54 -0.94
N ALA A 903 6.56 -21.74 -0.35
CA ALA A 903 7.52 -22.74 -0.80
C ALA A 903 7.26 -23.16 -2.26
N LYS A 904 5.99 -23.35 -2.63
CA LYS A 904 5.59 -23.68 -4.01
C LYS A 904 5.99 -22.61 -5.02
N ALA A 905 5.81 -21.33 -4.68
CA ALA A 905 6.24 -20.23 -5.54
C ALA A 905 7.77 -20.14 -5.64
N ALA A 906 8.47 -20.31 -4.51
CA ALA A 906 9.92 -20.11 -4.42
C ALA A 906 10.77 -21.20 -5.09
N LEU A 907 10.20 -22.35 -5.44
CA LEU A 907 10.94 -23.47 -6.03
C LEU A 907 11.65 -23.13 -7.34
N GLY A 908 11.01 -22.39 -8.24
CA GLY A 908 11.63 -21.98 -9.51
C GLY A 908 12.81 -21.05 -9.29
N VAL A 909 12.66 -20.09 -8.36
CA VAL A 909 13.71 -19.15 -7.94
C VAL A 909 14.88 -19.90 -7.31
N LEU A 910 14.62 -20.79 -6.35
CA LEU A 910 15.63 -21.56 -5.63
C LEU A 910 16.48 -22.45 -6.56
N HIS A 911 15.84 -23.16 -7.49
CA HIS A 911 16.53 -23.94 -8.51
C HIS A 911 17.43 -23.09 -9.41
N ALA A 912 16.91 -21.96 -9.89
CA ALA A 912 17.63 -21.11 -10.83
C ALA A 912 18.82 -20.39 -10.16
N ILE A 913 18.74 -20.09 -8.85
CA ILE A 913 19.88 -19.66 -8.04
C ILE A 913 20.91 -20.78 -7.89
N TYR A 914 20.48 -22.02 -7.59
CA TYR A 914 21.43 -23.12 -7.41
C TYR A 914 22.23 -23.39 -8.69
N ILE A 915 21.60 -23.25 -9.86
CA ILE A 915 22.30 -23.29 -11.17
C ILE A 915 23.35 -22.18 -11.29
N ARG A 916 23.02 -20.93 -10.90
CA ARG A 916 23.99 -19.81 -10.88
C ARG A 916 25.16 -20.07 -9.92
N PHE A 917 24.87 -20.52 -8.70
CA PHE A 917 25.88 -20.89 -7.69
C PHE A 917 26.83 -21.99 -8.20
N LYS A 918 26.31 -23.05 -8.84
CA LYS A 918 27.15 -24.13 -9.41
C LYS A 918 28.04 -23.65 -10.57
N LYS A 919 27.58 -22.68 -11.37
CA LYS A 919 28.39 -22.05 -12.42
C LYS A 919 29.50 -21.17 -11.84
N ALA A 920 29.20 -20.37 -10.81
CA ALA A 920 30.19 -19.55 -10.12
C ALA A 920 31.24 -20.38 -9.36
N THR A 921 30.86 -21.56 -8.85
CA THR A 921 31.70 -22.44 -8.02
C THR A 921 32.02 -23.78 -8.72
N PRO A 922 32.75 -23.79 -9.86
CA PRO A 922 33.07 -25.02 -10.57
C PRO A 922 33.94 -25.96 -9.71
N ASN A 923 33.75 -27.27 -9.88
CA ASN A 923 34.47 -28.28 -9.10
C ASN A 923 35.98 -28.21 -9.34
N SER A 924 36.77 -27.83 -8.33
CA SER A 924 38.23 -27.99 -8.33
C SER A 924 38.66 -29.44 -8.07
N LEU A 925 38.04 -30.39 -8.78
CA LEU A 925 38.42 -31.80 -8.87
C LEU A 925 38.51 -32.18 -10.35
N SER A 926 39.62 -31.80 -10.97
CA SER A 926 40.00 -32.29 -12.30
C SER A 926 40.43 -33.75 -12.21
N GLU A 927 39.64 -34.67 -12.78
CA GLU A 927 40.13 -36.03 -13.01
C GLU A 927 41.32 -35.99 -14.01
N PRO A 928 42.39 -36.76 -13.77
CA PRO A 928 43.57 -36.74 -14.62
C PRO A 928 43.32 -37.47 -15.95
N ASN A 929 43.47 -36.74 -17.06
CA ASN A 929 43.44 -37.28 -18.42
C ASN A 929 44.41 -38.48 -18.56
N SER A 930 43.88 -39.68 -18.83
CA SER A 930 44.66 -40.90 -19.04
C SER A 930 44.28 -41.58 -20.36
N GLN A 931 45.10 -41.34 -21.38
CA GLN A 931 45.03 -42.12 -22.62
C GLN A 931 45.86 -43.40 -22.50
N ASN A 932 45.38 -44.49 -23.11
CA ASN A 932 46.15 -45.65 -23.60
C ASN A 932 46.99 -46.49 -22.60
N GLN A 933 46.50 -47.69 -22.20
CA GLN A 933 46.99 -48.99 -22.77
C GLN A 933 46.43 -50.29 -22.10
N SER A 934 46.12 -51.26 -22.98
CA SER A 934 46.12 -52.76 -22.84
C SER A 934 45.89 -53.51 -21.51
N ASN A 935 44.88 -54.41 -21.55
CA ASN A 935 44.70 -55.67 -20.79
C ASN A 935 45.83 -56.72 -21.07
N PRO A 936 46.02 -57.87 -20.32
CA PRO A 936 44.97 -58.87 -20.00
C PRO A 936 45.10 -59.86 -18.77
N SER A 937 43.95 -60.45 -18.35
CA SER A 937 43.73 -61.81 -17.74
C SER A 937 44.37 -62.15 -16.34
N THR A 938 43.97 -63.18 -15.54
CA THR A 938 43.11 -64.39 -15.71
C THR A 938 42.56 -64.98 -14.37
N VAL A 939 41.22 -65.24 -14.27
CA VAL A 939 40.44 -66.47 -13.86
C VAL A 939 41.13 -67.59 -13.01
N PRO A 940 40.50 -68.42 -12.11
CA PRO A 940 39.07 -68.83 -11.85
C PRO A 940 38.60 -68.66 -10.35
N THR A 941 37.75 -69.44 -9.59
CA THR A 941 37.10 -70.79 -9.67
C THR A 941 35.89 -71.03 -8.69
N THR A 942 34.91 -71.84 -9.13
CA THR A 942 33.90 -72.80 -8.53
C THR A 942 33.78 -73.11 -6.99
N THR A 943 32.71 -73.73 -6.43
CA THR A 943 31.66 -74.70 -6.93
C THR A 943 30.25 -74.58 -6.29
N GLU A 944 29.20 -74.85 -7.10
CA GLU A 944 27.86 -75.52 -6.92
C GLU A 944 27.22 -75.79 -5.52
N ARG A 945 25.90 -76.09 -5.36
CA ARG A 945 24.76 -76.48 -6.24
C ARG A 945 23.41 -76.15 -5.54
N GLY A 946 22.23 -75.96 -6.15
CA GLY A 946 21.86 -75.79 -7.57
C GLY A 946 20.51 -76.46 -7.99
N GLY A 947 19.34 -75.83 -7.77
CA GLY A 947 18.02 -76.23 -8.32
C GLY A 947 16.87 -75.36 -7.76
N SER A 948 15.77 -75.05 -8.46
CA SER A 948 15.30 -75.39 -9.84
C SER A 948 14.06 -74.49 -10.18
N VAL A 949 13.50 -74.31 -11.40
CA VAL A 949 13.90 -74.65 -12.79
C VAL A 949 13.10 -73.81 -13.83
N SER A 950 13.73 -73.44 -14.96
CA SER A 950 13.18 -73.03 -16.29
C SER A 950 12.20 -71.83 -16.48
N SER A 951 12.26 -71.04 -17.57
CA SER A 951 13.35 -70.78 -18.56
C SER A 951 12.99 -69.68 -19.60
N GLY A 952 13.94 -68.79 -19.91
CA GLY A 952 14.03 -67.99 -21.15
C GLY A 952 13.14 -66.72 -21.23
N THR A 953 13.52 -65.64 -21.91
CA THR A 953 14.81 -65.17 -22.50
C THR A 953 14.82 -63.63 -22.34
N GLY A 954 15.89 -62.91 -22.01
CA GLY A 954 17.32 -63.17 -22.13
C GLY A 954 17.94 -62.16 -23.11
N LEU A 955 18.50 -61.05 -22.61
CA LEU A 955 19.47 -60.17 -23.31
C LEU A 955 20.09 -59.15 -22.32
N THR A 956 21.25 -58.58 -22.68
CA THR A 956 22.08 -57.70 -21.85
C THR A 956 21.72 -56.21 -21.98
N PRO A 957 21.84 -55.39 -20.90
CA PRO A 957 21.94 -53.94 -21.06
C PRO A 957 23.31 -53.58 -21.64
N ALA A 958 23.32 -52.87 -22.78
CA ALA A 958 24.54 -52.40 -23.42
C ALA A 958 24.90 -50.97 -22.97
N SER A 959 26.19 -50.63 -23.06
CA SER A 959 26.70 -49.27 -22.83
C SER A 959 26.33 -48.32 -23.99
N GLY A 960 25.96 -47.08 -23.66
CA GLY A 960 26.04 -45.94 -24.59
C GLY A 960 24.70 -45.29 -24.95
N ALA A 961 24.27 -44.32 -24.13
CA ALA A 961 23.49 -43.15 -24.54
C ALA A 961 23.35 -42.18 -23.36
N GLU A 962 24.26 -41.21 -23.22
CA GLU A 962 23.89 -39.95 -22.57
C GLU A 962 22.88 -39.26 -23.50
N ASN A 963 21.68 -38.96 -23.01
CA ASN A 963 20.66 -38.29 -23.83
C ASN A 963 19.80 -37.36 -22.97
N ASN A 964 19.64 -36.13 -23.45
CA ASN A 964 19.00 -35.02 -22.74
C ASN A 964 17.52 -35.27 -22.43
N MET A 965 17.19 -35.68 -21.20
CA MET A 965 15.80 -35.68 -20.69
C MET A 965 15.35 -34.34 -20.05
N PHE A 966 16.20 -33.30 -20.08
CA PHE A 966 15.91 -31.98 -19.50
C PHE A 966 15.74 -30.85 -20.54
N ALA A 967 15.67 -31.17 -21.84
CA ALA A 967 15.64 -30.19 -22.92
C ALA A 967 14.24 -29.68 -23.32
N SER A 968 13.15 -30.16 -22.70
CA SER A 968 11.78 -29.79 -23.07
C SER A 968 10.81 -29.76 -21.89
N ALA A 969 10.85 -28.66 -21.13
CA ALA A 969 9.80 -28.27 -20.20
C ALA A 969 9.74 -26.73 -20.14
N ASP A 970 8.71 -26.15 -20.74
CA ASP A 970 8.46 -24.70 -20.65
C ASP A 970 7.95 -24.35 -19.24
N TRP A 971 8.86 -23.99 -18.36
CA TRP A 971 8.57 -23.61 -16.98
C TRP A 971 7.98 -22.20 -16.91
N SER A 972 6.69 -22.07 -17.21
CA SER A 972 5.93 -20.85 -16.92
C SER A 972 5.76 -20.66 -15.41
N PHE A 973 5.92 -19.41 -14.95
CA PHE A 973 5.69 -19.07 -13.55
C PHE A 973 4.20 -19.17 -13.20
N PRO A 974 3.83 -19.54 -11.95
CA PRO A 974 2.45 -19.43 -11.48
C PRO A 974 1.97 -17.97 -11.57
N THR A 975 0.83 -17.75 -12.22
CA THR A 975 0.26 -16.40 -12.46
C THR A 975 -0.23 -15.67 -11.21
N ASP A 976 -0.28 -16.38 -10.07
CA ASP A 976 -1.11 -16.01 -8.93
C ASP A 976 -0.28 -15.60 -7.68
N PHE A 977 1.03 -15.37 -7.83
CA PHE A 977 1.90 -15.01 -6.71
C PHE A 977 3.00 -14.00 -7.11
N ASP A 978 2.93 -12.79 -6.52
CA ASP A 978 3.88 -11.71 -6.79
C ASP A 978 5.07 -11.71 -5.81
N PHE A 979 6.27 -11.93 -6.35
CA PHE A 979 7.53 -11.86 -5.62
C PHE A 979 7.97 -10.45 -5.25
N SER A 980 7.44 -9.38 -5.87
CA SER A 980 7.79 -8.00 -5.49
C SER A 980 7.38 -7.69 -4.03
N SER A 981 6.31 -8.33 -3.57
CA SER A 981 5.81 -8.23 -2.20
C SER A 981 6.74 -8.83 -1.13
N ILE A 982 7.65 -9.73 -1.52
CA ILE A 982 8.71 -10.30 -0.69
C ILE A 982 10.06 -9.81 -1.25
N MET A 983 10.37 -8.54 -0.96
CA MET A 983 11.74 -8.06 -1.12
C MET A 983 12.70 -8.98 -0.36
N PRO A 984 13.90 -9.28 -0.89
CA PRO A 984 14.94 -9.90 -0.08
C PRO A 984 15.23 -8.98 1.11
N MET A 985 15.56 -9.58 2.26
CA MET A 985 15.97 -8.88 3.49
C MET A 985 16.72 -7.58 3.18
N TYR A 986 16.35 -6.45 3.78
CA TYR A 986 16.97 -5.13 3.48
C TYR A 986 18.52 -5.12 3.52
N PRO A 987 19.20 -5.88 4.41
CA PRO A 987 20.64 -6.18 4.36
C PRO A 987 21.20 -6.76 3.04
N LEU A 988 20.39 -7.49 2.28
CA LEU A 988 20.67 -8.00 0.92
C LEU A 988 20.36 -6.95 -0.16
N GLY A 989 19.54 -5.93 0.15
CA GLY A 989 19.19 -4.84 -0.76
C GLY A 989 20.40 -4.02 -1.19
N ASP A 990 21.33 -3.74 -0.27
CA ASP A 990 22.60 -3.08 -0.61
C ASP A 990 23.46 -3.91 -1.56
N ILE A 991 23.45 -5.25 -1.42
CA ILE A 991 24.18 -6.15 -2.30
C ILE A 991 23.59 -6.09 -3.71
N ALA A 992 22.25 -6.12 -3.81
CA ALA A 992 21.52 -5.99 -5.05
C ALA A 992 21.78 -4.64 -5.75
N TYR A 993 21.81 -3.53 -5.01
CA TYR A 993 21.87 -2.19 -5.62
C TYR A 993 23.28 -1.62 -5.82
N ASN A 994 24.27 -1.97 -5.00
CA ASN A 994 25.60 -1.30 -5.01
C ASN A 994 26.72 -2.17 -5.57
N ASP A 995 26.96 -3.36 -5.02
CA ASP A 995 28.07 -4.23 -5.47
C ASP A 995 27.76 -4.92 -6.80
N LEU A 996 26.48 -5.21 -7.06
CA LEU A 996 26.00 -5.83 -8.30
C LEU A 996 25.94 -4.85 -9.49
N THR A 997 25.95 -3.54 -9.27
CA THR A 997 25.91 -2.51 -10.33
C THR A 997 27.28 -1.88 -10.63
N ALA A 998 28.29 -2.13 -9.78
CA ALA A 998 29.61 -1.54 -9.87
C ALA A 998 30.50 -2.23 -10.93
N ILE A 999 30.38 -1.80 -12.20
CA ILE A 999 31.29 -2.22 -13.28
C ILE A 999 32.75 -1.84 -12.92
N PRO A 1000 33.69 -2.80 -12.79
CA PRO A 1000 35.10 -2.49 -12.72
C PRO A 1000 35.57 -2.02 -14.09
N GLY A 1001 36.01 -0.76 -14.21
CA GLY A 1001 36.48 -0.20 -15.47
C GLY A 1001 37.67 -0.98 -16.03
N GLY A 1002 37.52 -1.57 -17.22
CA GLY A 1002 38.56 -2.36 -17.86
C GLY A 1002 39.65 -1.49 -18.48
N ASP A 1003 40.83 -1.47 -17.88
CA ASP A 1003 42.05 -0.99 -18.54
C ASP A 1003 42.39 -1.89 -19.74
N GLY A 1004 42.64 -1.28 -20.90
CA GLY A 1004 43.02 -1.99 -22.14
C GLY A 1004 44.48 -2.48 -22.15
N PRO A 1005 44.95 -3.07 -23.27
CA PRO A 1005 45.03 -2.27 -24.51
C PRO A 1005 44.70 -2.99 -25.84
N SER A 1006 44.22 -2.17 -26.78
CA SER A 1006 44.27 -2.27 -28.26
C SER A 1006 44.59 -3.60 -28.98
N THR A 1007 43.70 -3.98 -29.91
CA THR A 1007 44.05 -3.98 -31.36
C THR A 1007 42.86 -3.54 -32.23
N THR A 1008 43.14 -3.01 -33.42
CA THR A 1008 42.18 -2.57 -34.46
C THR A 1008 41.48 -3.73 -35.18
N TRP A 1009 40.32 -3.49 -35.82
CA TRP A 1009 40.07 -3.76 -37.27
C TRP A 1009 38.82 -2.98 -37.76
N THR A 1010 38.50 -2.99 -39.07
CA THR A 1010 37.73 -1.91 -39.75
C THR A 1010 36.61 -2.35 -40.70
N GLY A 1011 35.53 -1.55 -40.81
CA GLY A 1011 34.48 -1.58 -41.87
C GLY A 1011 33.07 -1.28 -41.30
N THR A 1012 32.24 -0.32 -41.77
CA THR A 1012 31.53 -0.16 -43.08
C THR A 1012 30.49 -1.26 -43.36
N GLU A 1013 29.21 -1.02 -43.70
CA GLU A 1013 28.50 0.24 -44.02
C GLU A 1013 26.93 0.09 -44.03
N THR A 1014 26.20 1.22 -43.95
CA THR A 1014 24.81 1.49 -44.45
C THR A 1014 23.54 0.69 -44.02
N PHE A 1015 22.48 1.43 -43.66
CA PHE A 1015 21.04 1.11 -43.84
C PHE A 1015 20.58 1.55 -45.26
N PRO A 1016 19.61 0.88 -45.93
CA PRO A 1016 18.15 1.16 -45.81
C PRO A 1016 17.25 -0.12 -46.03
N GLY A 1017 15.91 -0.14 -46.14
CA GLY A 1017 14.85 0.86 -45.87
C GLY A 1017 13.55 0.70 -46.71
N THR A 1018 12.43 0.30 -46.08
CA THR A 1018 10.98 0.58 -46.40
C THR A 1018 10.17 -0.20 -47.49
N THR A 1019 8.86 -0.36 -47.20
CA THR A 1019 7.67 -0.68 -48.06
C THR A 1019 7.36 -2.14 -48.49
N GLY A 1020 6.06 -2.53 -48.55
CA GLY A 1020 5.63 -3.82 -49.15
C GLY A 1020 4.28 -4.49 -48.73
N VAL A 1021 3.13 -3.84 -48.91
CA VAL A 1021 1.73 -4.30 -48.66
C VAL A 1021 1.36 -5.77 -49.02
N GLY A 1022 0.53 -6.46 -48.20
CA GLY A 1022 -0.21 -7.67 -48.63
C GLY A 1022 -1.10 -8.37 -47.56
N SER A 1023 -2.30 -8.86 -47.94
CA SER A 1023 -3.29 -9.51 -47.05
C SER A 1023 -3.35 -11.04 -47.20
N GLY A 1024 -3.76 -11.78 -46.16
CA GLY A 1024 -4.08 -13.22 -46.22
C GLY A 1024 -4.67 -13.79 -44.93
N LEU A 1025 -5.48 -14.87 -45.01
CA LEU A 1025 -6.18 -15.48 -43.86
C LEU A 1025 -6.13 -17.02 -43.92
N SER A 1026 -6.20 -17.65 -42.73
CA SER A 1026 -6.66 -19.03 -42.47
C SER A 1026 -5.64 -20.20 -42.42
N THR A 1027 -5.49 -20.76 -41.22
CA THR A 1027 -5.48 -22.21 -40.86
C THR A 1027 -4.81 -23.25 -41.78
N ASN A 1028 -3.74 -23.91 -41.29
CA ASN A 1028 -3.74 -25.36 -40.95
C ASN A 1028 -2.36 -25.89 -40.46
N ILE A 1029 -2.35 -27.12 -39.93
CA ILE A 1029 -1.26 -27.86 -39.26
C ILE A 1029 -1.37 -29.35 -39.72
N PRO A 1030 -0.33 -30.22 -39.76
CA PRO A 1030 1.14 -30.05 -39.78
C PRO A 1030 1.83 -30.76 -40.98
N THR A 1031 3.15 -30.61 -41.11
CA THR A 1031 4.16 -31.71 -41.13
C THR A 1031 5.57 -31.08 -41.21
N GLY A 1032 6.62 -31.76 -40.75
CA GLY A 1032 7.92 -31.12 -40.50
C GLY A 1032 9.15 -31.84 -41.05
N SER A 1033 10.29 -31.16 -40.92
CA SER A 1033 11.65 -31.71 -41.04
C SER A 1033 12.60 -30.88 -40.16
N VAL A 1034 13.75 -31.47 -39.78
CA VAL A 1034 14.71 -30.93 -38.81
C VAL A 1034 15.83 -30.15 -39.51
N GLY A 1035 16.37 -29.09 -38.87
CA GLY A 1035 17.46 -28.28 -39.43
C GLY A 1035 18.14 -27.33 -38.43
N GLU A 1036 18.94 -27.90 -37.52
CA GLU A 1036 20.05 -27.29 -36.75
C GLU A 1036 19.78 -26.04 -35.86
N GLU A 1037 20.72 -25.80 -34.94
CA GLU A 1037 20.50 -25.03 -33.71
C GLU A 1037 21.04 -23.59 -33.77
N GLN A 1038 20.41 -22.68 -33.02
CA GLN A 1038 21.12 -21.59 -32.35
C GLN A 1038 20.90 -21.72 -30.84
N PRO A 1039 21.94 -21.51 -30.00
CA PRO A 1039 21.79 -21.56 -28.55
C PRO A 1039 20.99 -20.35 -28.07
N SER A 1040 19.80 -20.59 -27.50
CA SER A 1040 19.02 -19.54 -26.86
C SER A 1040 19.75 -19.00 -25.63
N THR A 1041 19.76 -17.68 -25.46
CA THR A 1041 20.31 -17.01 -24.27
C THR A 1041 19.29 -17.12 -23.12
N TRP A 1042 19.65 -17.84 -22.06
CA TRP A 1042 18.76 -18.08 -20.92
C TRP A 1042 18.61 -16.82 -20.04
N GLN A 1043 17.49 -16.11 -20.19
CA GLN A 1043 17.04 -15.05 -19.29
C GLN A 1043 15.99 -15.57 -18.31
N PHE A 1044 15.89 -14.96 -17.12
CA PHE A 1044 14.83 -15.28 -16.16
C PHE A 1044 13.54 -14.58 -16.64
N GLY A 1045 12.66 -15.33 -17.31
CA GLY A 1045 11.44 -14.80 -17.92
C GLY A 1045 10.37 -14.38 -16.90
N GLY A 1046 9.79 -13.20 -17.09
CA GLY A 1046 8.77 -12.59 -16.22
C GLY A 1046 8.92 -11.07 -16.21
N GLU A 1047 7.87 -10.33 -15.85
CA GLU A 1047 7.93 -8.87 -15.69
C GLU A 1047 8.62 -8.47 -14.37
N PHE A 1048 9.90 -8.87 -14.22
CA PHE A 1048 10.74 -8.40 -13.14
C PHE A 1048 11.21 -6.97 -13.43
N GLY A 1049 10.93 -6.04 -12.50
CA GLY A 1049 11.38 -4.65 -12.63
C GLY A 1049 12.90 -4.52 -12.77
N ASN A 1050 13.35 -3.46 -13.45
CA ASN A 1050 14.76 -3.22 -13.76
C ASN A 1050 15.66 -3.27 -12.51
N ASP A 1051 15.14 -2.82 -11.38
CA ASP A 1051 15.86 -2.60 -10.12
C ASP A 1051 15.71 -3.79 -9.14
N THR A 1052 15.69 -5.01 -9.68
CA THR A 1052 15.59 -6.26 -8.89
C THR A 1052 16.90 -7.05 -8.89
N LEU A 1053 17.19 -7.73 -7.77
CA LEU A 1053 18.29 -8.71 -7.66
C LEU A 1053 18.27 -9.73 -8.82
N TRP A 1054 17.09 -10.13 -9.27
CA TRP A 1054 16.89 -11.06 -10.40
C TRP A 1054 17.37 -10.47 -11.72
N ASN A 1055 17.07 -9.21 -11.99
CA ASN A 1055 17.50 -8.54 -13.21
C ASN A 1055 19.01 -8.30 -13.24
N ILE A 1056 19.65 -8.05 -12.10
CA ILE A 1056 21.11 -7.80 -12.09
C ILE A 1056 21.90 -9.11 -12.08
N LEU A 1057 21.36 -10.18 -11.47
CA LEU A 1057 21.87 -11.53 -11.73
C LEU A 1057 21.70 -11.98 -13.20
N ASN A 1058 20.78 -11.38 -13.98
CA ASN A 1058 20.69 -11.57 -15.44
C ASN A 1058 21.77 -10.77 -16.23
N GLN A 1059 22.46 -9.80 -15.61
CA GLN A 1059 23.42 -8.94 -16.31
C GLN A 1059 24.84 -9.52 -16.39
N PHE A 1060 25.16 -10.57 -15.63
CA PHE A 1060 26.43 -11.29 -15.78
C PHE A 1060 26.46 -12.10 -17.09
N PRO A 1061 27.42 -11.86 -18.00
CA PRO A 1061 27.62 -12.70 -19.17
C PRO A 1061 28.05 -14.11 -18.76
N THR A 1062 27.65 -15.12 -19.53
CA THR A 1062 28.26 -16.45 -19.47
C THR A 1062 29.67 -16.40 -20.06
N TYR A 1063 30.66 -16.68 -19.22
CA TYR A 1063 32.03 -17.06 -19.59
C TYR A 1063 32.30 -18.49 -19.08
#